data_AF-R7ZSZ7-F1
#
_entry.id   AF-R7ZSZ7-F1
#
_cell.length_a   1.000
_cell.length_b   1.000
_cell.length_c   1.000
_cell.angle_alpha   90.00
_cell.angle_beta   90.00
_cell.angle_gamma   90.00
#
_symmetry.space_group_name_H-M   'P 1'
#
loop_
_entity.id
_entity.type
_entity.pdbx_description
1 polymer ?
#
loop_
_entity_poly.entity_id
_entity_poly.type
_entity_poly.pdbx_seq_one_letter_code
_entity_poly.pdbx_strand_id
1 'polypeptide(L)'
;MIRWLANSARFLLEIGLLLGILMLVYWWNPMGIFGGKLKLQPTATLSVQVRDLGELVTAEYYGEVISTIEEAQVDKLEEPQLLQHASAVIDEISEMLEYLRTFQRMDAAQQSLILQGEEARLSRRDRRRLISDEVSRTNILDRLRFHGEWEVFEIMPLQGDVLGYLFERSNRRTRSIRSNLNESQIRDLLFGLFSRPQDLGTFWREDEFMAAYYQRKMDQLPRNEQRKRLAMIGRGTVKAGFDLSEVTQNMFYINEASKELHFFGLAPKILDADINPWFIPEKGVAGFDILTYNGRVNFKDAKKVKQYAVQKLETSAQKANILESAEAFGGESLKRLFSLMTGKEIESVFFHHDRIVQLSQQIMKDRFINYEEAVLFERALTSELATIDSLQNSKENRFNNQQLANQKWSVLRQIVRDIQQFAFENDECRYGYFSTWAYEMAYKGLLDHPEKEAITALRKGVGDQSVLTDSAFLLWAGADTMQLQEHYNQAVTFLIASQVPVGTAKELVFPANAIDRNKIDSLRATLASFSGENAIFRYVSTSSSDSLFLTHALFPFRYDPTEWNRLMNQRFTRSSITSLADIQPNSKTNSFSVYSALDLTDVKVVGTDFTNLVNPILLKQLEALNAFCLSESICIIQQAAYFEPKTQSGPLPEGFSPEQRVELASFVERLIRGQEIEAKKGPFERANQWIWRRWDEARIPSKGVVNPLGR
;
A
#
# COMPACT_ATOMS: atom_id res chain seq x y z
N MET A 1 79.34 35.60 23.82
CA MET A 1 78.25 36.10 24.69
C MET A 1 77.39 37.18 24.00
N ILE A 2 77.98 38.24 23.43
CA ILE A 2 77.23 39.34 22.76
C ILE A 2 76.40 38.85 21.53
N ARG A 3 76.93 37.91 20.73
CA ARG A 3 76.17 37.29 19.61
C ARG A 3 74.98 36.43 20.05
N TRP A 4 75.00 35.88 21.27
CA TRP A 4 73.90 35.06 21.78
C TRP A 4 72.75 35.94 22.28
N LEU A 5 73.07 37.05 22.95
CA LEU A 5 72.10 38.09 23.33
C LEU A 5 71.42 38.75 22.12
N ALA A 6 72.16 39.00 21.04
CA ALA A 6 71.59 39.58 19.82
C ALA A 6 70.59 38.66 19.11
N ASN A 7 70.82 37.34 19.14
CA ASN A 7 69.89 36.38 18.52
C ASN A 7 68.63 36.16 19.37
N SER A 8 68.75 36.19 20.71
CA SER A 8 67.60 36.08 21.61
C SER A 8 66.69 37.32 21.58
N ALA A 9 67.27 38.51 21.39
CA ALA A 9 66.49 39.74 21.25
C ALA A 9 65.63 39.76 19.99
N ARG A 10 66.14 39.21 18.87
CA ARG A 10 65.39 39.10 17.61
C ARG A 10 64.19 38.16 17.78
N PHE A 11 64.38 37.03 18.45
CA PHE A 11 63.31 36.08 18.72
C PHE A 11 62.20 36.67 19.61
N LEU A 12 62.57 37.43 20.65
CA LEU A 12 61.60 38.12 21.51
C LEU A 12 60.82 39.21 20.75
N LEU A 13 61.46 39.92 19.83
CA LEU A 13 60.80 40.92 18.98
C LEU A 13 59.81 40.28 17.99
N GLU A 14 60.17 39.15 17.39
CA GLU A 14 59.30 38.40 16.49
C GLU A 14 58.06 37.85 17.23
N ILE A 15 58.23 37.34 18.45
CA ILE A 15 57.10 36.92 19.31
C ILE A 15 56.21 38.12 19.67
N GLY A 16 56.80 39.25 20.07
CA GLY A 16 56.05 40.45 20.42
C GLY A 16 55.23 40.99 19.25
N LEU A 17 55.80 40.97 18.05
CA LEU A 17 55.13 41.43 16.83
C LEU A 17 54.00 40.49 16.42
N LEU A 18 54.18 39.18 16.56
CA LEU A 18 53.14 38.19 16.28
C LEU A 18 51.96 38.30 17.27
N LEU A 19 52.24 38.52 18.56
CA LEU A 19 51.24 38.83 19.58
C LEU A 19 50.49 40.14 19.28
N GLY A 20 51.22 41.17 18.83
CA GLY A 20 50.65 42.45 18.43
C GLY A 20 49.67 42.31 17.26
N ILE A 21 50.02 41.54 16.22
CA ILE A 21 49.14 41.24 15.09
C ILE A 21 47.90 40.45 15.55
N LEU A 22 48.08 39.46 16.43
CA LEU A 22 46.98 38.67 16.98
C LEU A 22 45.98 39.55 17.76
N MET A 23 46.48 40.47 18.57
CA MET A 23 45.64 41.47 19.26
C MET A 23 44.97 42.44 18.29
N LEU A 24 45.67 42.91 17.26
CA LEU A 24 45.11 43.81 16.25
C LEU A 24 44.00 43.15 15.44
N VAL A 25 44.16 41.87 15.05
CA VAL A 25 43.12 41.10 14.35
C VAL A 25 41.93 40.82 15.26
N TYR A 26 42.18 40.51 16.53
CA TYR A 26 41.12 40.32 17.54
C TYR A 26 40.34 41.63 17.80
N TRP A 27 41.04 42.77 17.85
CA TRP A 27 40.42 44.07 18.09
C TRP A 27 39.70 44.63 16.85
N TRP A 28 40.28 44.47 15.66
CA TRP A 28 39.71 44.95 14.40
C TRP A 28 38.53 44.10 13.92
N ASN A 29 38.50 42.81 14.23
CA ASN A 29 37.44 41.84 13.92
C ASN A 29 36.76 42.04 12.53
N PRO A 30 37.53 42.16 11.42
CA PRO A 30 36.99 42.55 10.12
C PRO A 30 36.07 41.50 9.47
N MET A 31 35.94 40.32 10.07
CA MET A 31 35.10 39.21 9.58
C MET A 31 34.08 38.68 10.61
N GLY A 32 33.96 39.28 11.80
CA GLY A 32 32.99 38.82 12.82
C GLY A 32 33.25 37.42 13.40
N ILE A 33 34.41 36.82 13.12
CA ILE A 33 34.77 35.43 13.48
C ILE A 33 34.94 35.26 14.99
N PHE A 34 35.32 36.32 15.71
CA PHE A 34 35.52 36.28 17.16
C PHE A 34 34.40 37.03 17.89
N GLY A 35 33.34 36.31 18.26
CA GLY A 35 32.48 36.71 19.37
C GLY A 35 31.39 37.74 19.07
N GLY A 36 30.89 37.82 17.85
CA GLY A 36 29.50 38.26 17.65
C GLY A 36 28.60 37.21 18.28
N LYS A 37 28.29 37.34 19.59
CA LYS A 37 27.19 36.58 20.18
C LYS A 37 26.02 36.78 19.23
N LEU A 38 25.53 35.71 18.59
CA LEU A 38 24.17 35.72 18.05
C LEU A 38 23.34 36.21 19.23
N LYS A 39 22.90 37.47 19.19
CA LYS A 39 21.84 37.93 20.05
C LYS A 39 20.62 37.20 19.48
N LEU A 40 20.48 35.92 19.86
CA LEU A 40 19.17 35.30 19.86
C LEU A 40 18.33 36.28 20.68
N GLN A 41 17.52 37.07 19.97
CA GLN A 41 16.39 37.74 20.60
C GLN A 41 15.63 36.67 21.39
N PRO A 42 14.83 37.04 22.41
CA PRO A 42 14.23 36.07 23.31
C PRO A 42 13.13 35.22 22.61
N THR A 43 13.50 34.37 21.65
CA THR A 43 12.66 33.36 20.98
C THR A 43 12.08 32.41 22.01
N ALA A 44 12.81 32.19 23.12
CA ALA A 44 12.32 31.47 24.27
C ALA A 44 11.07 32.09 24.89
N THR A 45 11.09 33.39 25.15
CA THR A 45 9.95 34.10 25.72
C THR A 45 8.79 34.16 24.73
N LEU A 46 9.08 34.33 23.42
CA LEU A 46 8.06 34.28 22.37
C LEU A 46 7.40 32.89 22.25
N SER A 47 8.17 31.80 22.27
CA SER A 47 7.62 30.45 22.17
C SER A 47 6.72 30.08 23.37
N VAL A 48 7.07 30.53 24.57
CA VAL A 48 6.24 30.33 25.76
C VAL A 48 4.94 31.12 25.61
N GLN A 49 4.99 32.39 25.19
CA GLN A 49 3.80 33.20 24.95
C GLN A 49 2.89 32.63 23.85
N VAL A 50 3.46 32.08 22.77
CA VAL A 50 2.70 31.43 21.69
C VAL A 50 2.09 30.12 22.18
N ARG A 51 2.81 29.35 22.99
CA ARG A 51 2.31 28.11 23.60
C ARG A 51 1.18 28.38 24.59
N ASP A 52 1.26 29.49 25.32
CA ASP A 52 0.22 29.93 26.26
C ASP A 52 -1.09 30.29 25.55
N LEU A 53 -1.09 30.54 24.23
CA LEU A 53 -2.32 30.67 23.43
C LEU A 53 -3.05 29.34 23.25
N GLY A 54 -2.34 28.21 23.33
CA GLY A 54 -2.90 26.87 23.19
C GLY A 54 -3.31 26.57 21.75
N GLU A 55 -4.53 26.96 21.37
CA GLU A 55 -5.11 26.68 20.06
C GLU A 55 -5.45 27.99 19.34
N LEU A 56 -5.02 28.09 18.08
CA LEU A 56 -5.36 29.21 17.20
C LEU A 56 -6.37 28.74 16.16
N VAL A 57 -7.64 29.00 16.43
CA VAL A 57 -8.74 28.77 15.47
C VAL A 57 -8.69 29.85 14.38
N THR A 58 -8.62 29.43 13.12
CA THR A 58 -8.40 30.35 11.98
C THR A 58 -9.43 30.19 10.88
N ALA A 59 -10.06 29.01 10.78
CA ALA A 59 -11.22 28.81 9.95
C ALA A 59 -12.35 28.17 10.76
N GLU A 60 -13.56 28.61 10.46
CA GLU A 60 -14.77 28.05 11.03
C GLU A 60 -15.71 27.71 9.90
N TYR A 61 -16.13 26.45 9.85
CA TYR A 61 -17.18 25.98 8.96
C TYR A 61 -18.49 25.93 9.72
N TYR A 62 -19.46 26.72 9.27
CA TYR A 62 -20.81 26.73 9.80
C TYR A 62 -21.68 25.84 8.92
N GLY A 63 -22.29 24.82 9.50
CA GLY A 63 -23.13 23.89 8.76
C GLY A 63 -24.35 23.45 9.54
N GLU A 64 -25.37 23.05 8.79
CA GLU A 64 -26.57 22.40 9.31
C GLU A 64 -26.59 20.96 8.82
N VAL A 65 -26.77 20.02 9.74
CA VAL A 65 -26.88 18.60 9.44
C VAL A 65 -28.15 18.04 10.09
N ILE A 66 -28.82 17.15 9.36
CA ILE A 66 -29.96 16.41 9.88
C ILE A 66 -29.49 15.00 10.23
N SER A 67 -29.75 14.61 11.48
CA SER A 67 -29.40 13.31 12.01
C SER A 67 -30.58 12.69 12.72
N THR A 68 -30.78 11.40 12.50
CA THR A 68 -31.81 10.62 13.19
C THR A 68 -31.19 9.57 14.10
N ILE A 69 -31.92 9.16 15.14
CA ILE A 69 -31.51 8.01 15.98
C ILE A 69 -31.41 6.74 15.17
N GLU A 70 -32.22 6.63 14.13
CA GLU A 70 -32.14 5.54 13.18
C GLU A 70 -30.77 5.52 12.49
N GLU A 71 -30.39 6.61 11.84
CA GLU A 71 -29.08 6.70 11.19
C GLU A 71 -27.91 6.46 12.14
N ALA A 72 -27.96 7.04 13.33
CA ALA A 72 -26.92 6.87 14.35
C ALA A 72 -26.87 5.43 14.91
N GLN A 73 -27.99 4.68 14.87
CA GLN A 73 -28.02 3.29 15.33
C GLN A 73 -27.40 2.31 14.33
N VAL A 74 -27.41 2.65 13.04
CA VAL A 74 -26.92 1.79 11.96
C VAL A 74 -25.70 2.31 11.23
N ASP A 75 -25.17 3.45 11.69
CA ASP A 75 -23.98 4.12 11.17
C ASP A 75 -23.99 4.32 9.64
N LYS A 76 -24.95 5.10 9.14
CA LYS A 76 -25.04 5.36 7.69
C LYS A 76 -23.85 6.11 7.09
N LEU A 77 -22.87 6.56 7.90
CA LEU A 77 -21.67 7.20 7.33
C LEU A 77 -20.82 6.18 6.56
N GLU A 78 -20.93 4.89 6.91
CA GLU A 78 -20.26 3.77 6.25
C GLU A 78 -20.99 3.29 4.97
N GLU A 79 -22.11 3.93 4.57
CA GLU A 79 -22.91 3.52 3.40
C GLU A 79 -22.07 3.29 2.11
N PRO A 80 -21.11 4.16 1.76
CA PRO A 80 -20.27 3.93 0.58
C PRO A 80 -19.43 2.64 0.68
N GLN A 81 -18.85 2.37 1.85
CA GLN A 81 -18.04 1.17 2.10
C GLN A 81 -18.90 -0.09 2.09
N LEU A 82 -20.10 -0.02 2.68
CA LEU A 82 -21.05 -1.13 2.69
C LEU A 82 -21.54 -1.48 1.29
N LEU A 83 -21.84 -0.47 0.46
CA LEU A 83 -22.20 -0.67 -0.94
C LEU A 83 -21.07 -1.33 -1.72
N GLN A 84 -19.84 -0.84 -1.55
CA GLN A 84 -18.66 -1.43 -2.18
C GLN A 84 -18.50 -2.90 -1.81
N HIS A 85 -18.59 -3.24 -0.51
CA HIS A 85 -18.51 -4.64 -0.06
C HIS A 85 -19.65 -5.50 -0.62
N ALA A 86 -20.87 -4.96 -0.65
CA ALA A 86 -22.02 -5.72 -1.12
C ALA A 86 -21.99 -5.96 -2.64
N SER A 87 -21.53 -4.97 -3.42
CA SER A 87 -21.31 -5.12 -4.86
C SER A 87 -20.21 -6.15 -5.14
N ALA A 88 -19.10 -6.15 -4.38
CA ALA A 88 -18.07 -7.18 -4.50
C ALA A 88 -18.61 -8.60 -4.28
N VAL A 89 -19.49 -8.80 -3.29
CA VAL A 89 -20.15 -10.10 -3.05
C VAL A 89 -21.07 -10.50 -4.19
N ILE A 90 -21.76 -9.56 -4.82
CA ILE A 90 -22.64 -9.83 -5.98
C ILE A 90 -21.84 -10.23 -7.20
N ASP A 91 -20.74 -9.52 -7.45
CA ASP A 91 -19.83 -9.81 -8.54
C ASP A 91 -19.26 -11.23 -8.37
N GLU A 92 -18.85 -11.58 -7.15
CA GLU A 92 -18.38 -12.93 -6.80
C GLU A 92 -19.46 -14.02 -7.00
N ILE A 93 -20.71 -13.78 -6.58
CA ILE A 93 -21.83 -14.72 -6.85
C ILE A 93 -22.02 -14.91 -8.35
N SER A 94 -21.98 -13.81 -9.10
CA SER A 94 -22.16 -13.83 -10.56
C SER A 94 -21.06 -14.66 -11.22
N GLU A 95 -19.81 -14.41 -10.84
CA GLU A 95 -18.62 -15.10 -11.34
C GLU A 95 -18.64 -16.59 -11.01
N MET A 96 -18.85 -16.96 -9.74
CA MET A 96 -18.96 -18.36 -9.30
C MET A 96 -20.03 -19.14 -10.07
N LEU A 97 -21.22 -18.55 -10.26
CA LEU A 97 -22.31 -19.20 -10.96
C LEU A 97 -22.03 -19.32 -12.46
N GLU A 98 -21.40 -18.32 -13.07
CA GLU A 98 -21.02 -18.35 -14.47
C GLU A 98 -19.90 -19.36 -14.74
N TYR A 99 -18.92 -19.42 -13.84
CA TYR A 99 -17.89 -20.45 -13.86
C TYR A 99 -18.54 -21.84 -13.82
N LEU A 100 -19.48 -22.07 -12.90
CA LEU A 100 -20.15 -23.36 -12.79
C LEU A 100 -20.97 -23.72 -14.04
N ARG A 101 -21.61 -22.74 -14.69
CA ARG A 101 -22.34 -22.95 -15.96
C ARG A 101 -21.36 -23.35 -17.06
N THR A 102 -20.24 -22.65 -17.13
CA THR A 102 -19.17 -22.92 -18.10
C THR A 102 -18.62 -24.32 -17.90
N PHE A 103 -18.34 -24.72 -16.64
CA PHE A 103 -17.88 -26.05 -16.29
C PHE A 103 -18.88 -27.14 -16.72
N GLN A 104 -20.18 -26.96 -16.46
CA GLN A 104 -21.21 -27.94 -16.86
C GLN A 104 -21.31 -28.11 -18.38
N ARG A 105 -21.01 -27.07 -19.17
CA ARG A 105 -21.08 -27.11 -20.64
C ARG A 105 -19.85 -27.76 -21.30
N MET A 106 -18.74 -27.92 -20.57
CA MET A 106 -17.53 -28.59 -21.06
C MET A 106 -17.77 -30.08 -21.28
N ASP A 107 -17.00 -30.69 -22.18
CA ASP A 107 -17.03 -32.14 -22.33
C ASP A 107 -16.41 -32.86 -21.12
N ALA A 108 -16.74 -34.14 -20.94
CA ALA A 108 -16.26 -34.91 -19.79
C ALA A 108 -14.73 -35.03 -19.72
N ALA A 109 -14.02 -34.91 -20.85
CA ALA A 109 -12.57 -34.98 -20.90
C ALA A 109 -11.93 -33.67 -20.40
N GLN A 110 -12.47 -32.52 -20.80
CA GLN A 110 -12.10 -31.18 -20.34
C GLN A 110 -12.43 -30.99 -18.86
N GLN A 111 -13.62 -31.41 -18.43
CA GLN A 111 -13.98 -31.42 -17.01
C GLN A 111 -12.99 -32.28 -16.23
N SER A 112 -12.66 -33.48 -16.71
CA SER A 112 -11.67 -34.34 -16.05
C SER A 112 -10.27 -33.72 -16.02
N LEU A 113 -9.89 -32.92 -17.02
CA LEU A 113 -8.59 -32.23 -17.08
C LEU A 113 -8.51 -31.09 -16.06
N ILE A 114 -9.57 -30.30 -15.89
CA ILE A 114 -9.65 -29.28 -14.84
C ILE A 114 -9.57 -29.93 -13.45
N LEU A 115 -10.25 -31.08 -13.29
CA LEU A 115 -10.22 -31.86 -12.06
C LEU A 115 -8.89 -32.60 -11.82
N GLN A 116 -7.97 -32.67 -12.80
CA GLN A 116 -6.67 -33.35 -12.66
C GLN A 116 -5.69 -32.60 -11.75
N GLY A 117 -5.79 -31.26 -11.67
CA GLY A 117 -4.96 -30.44 -10.77
C GLY A 117 -5.23 -30.65 -9.28
N GLU A 118 -6.44 -31.12 -8.94
CA GLU A 118 -6.89 -31.33 -7.54
C GLU A 118 -6.88 -32.81 -7.11
N GLU A 119 -6.15 -33.64 -7.85
CA GLU A 119 -6.18 -35.12 -7.78
C GLU A 119 -5.90 -35.74 -6.41
N ALA A 120 -5.23 -35.02 -5.53
CA ALA A 120 -4.86 -35.54 -4.22
C ALA A 120 -6.04 -35.62 -3.23
N ARG A 121 -7.18 -34.94 -3.48
CA ARG A 121 -8.23 -34.75 -2.46
C ARG A 121 -9.55 -35.50 -2.69
N LEU A 122 -9.89 -35.89 -3.93
CA LEU A 122 -11.19 -36.49 -4.24
C LEU A 122 -11.18 -38.00 -4.45
N SER A 123 -12.25 -38.66 -3.98
CA SER A 123 -12.51 -40.06 -4.34
C SER A 123 -12.91 -40.17 -5.83
N ARG A 124 -12.57 -41.28 -6.48
CA ARG A 124 -13.00 -41.58 -7.87
C ARG A 124 -14.52 -41.50 -8.04
N ARG A 125 -15.29 -41.78 -6.99
CA ARG A 125 -16.76 -41.73 -6.99
C ARG A 125 -17.26 -40.29 -7.05
N ASP A 126 -16.69 -39.41 -6.25
CA ASP A 126 -17.09 -38.00 -6.19
C ASP A 126 -16.69 -37.27 -7.47
N ARG A 127 -15.51 -37.59 -8.02
CA ARG A 127 -15.11 -37.13 -9.35
C ARG A 127 -16.12 -37.54 -10.42
N ARG A 128 -16.50 -38.82 -10.46
CA ARG A 128 -17.48 -39.29 -11.45
C ARG A 128 -18.79 -38.54 -11.29
N ARG A 129 -19.24 -38.32 -10.04
CA ARG A 129 -20.45 -37.55 -9.73
C ARG A 129 -20.38 -36.09 -10.20
N LEU A 130 -19.24 -35.42 -9.99
CA LEU A 130 -18.99 -34.05 -10.43
C LEU A 130 -18.93 -33.91 -11.96
N ILE A 131 -18.46 -34.94 -12.68
CA ILE A 131 -18.43 -34.94 -14.15
C ILE A 131 -19.78 -35.35 -14.74
N SER A 132 -20.42 -36.40 -14.19
CA SER A 132 -21.59 -37.01 -14.82
C SER A 132 -22.91 -36.32 -14.50
N ASP A 133 -23.07 -35.78 -13.28
CA ASP A 133 -24.36 -35.29 -12.84
C ASP A 133 -24.56 -33.86 -13.32
N GLU A 134 -25.75 -33.50 -13.79
CA GLU A 134 -26.04 -32.09 -14.06
C GLU A 134 -26.03 -31.25 -12.77
N VAL A 135 -25.76 -29.95 -12.89
CA VAL A 135 -25.95 -29.02 -11.76
C VAL A 135 -27.42 -29.05 -11.40
N SER A 136 -27.68 -29.28 -10.13
CA SER A 136 -29.01 -29.43 -9.56
C SER A 136 -29.05 -28.71 -8.22
N ARG A 137 -30.25 -28.52 -7.69
CA ARG A 137 -30.45 -28.01 -6.32
C ARG A 137 -29.65 -28.80 -5.29
N THR A 138 -29.53 -30.12 -5.48
CA THR A 138 -28.89 -30.98 -4.49
C THR A 138 -27.37 -31.02 -4.54
N ASN A 139 -26.72 -30.49 -5.57
CA ASN A 139 -25.25 -30.58 -5.70
C ASN A 139 -24.57 -29.24 -6.03
N ILE A 140 -25.30 -28.14 -6.19
CA ILE A 140 -24.71 -26.85 -6.58
C ILE A 140 -23.65 -26.36 -5.59
N LEU A 141 -23.91 -26.41 -4.28
CA LEU A 141 -22.92 -26.01 -3.29
C LEU A 141 -21.74 -26.97 -3.22
N ASP A 142 -21.99 -28.28 -3.36
CA ASP A 142 -20.91 -29.26 -3.37
C ASP A 142 -19.96 -29.02 -4.54
N ARG A 143 -20.50 -28.56 -5.69
CA ARG A 143 -19.72 -28.15 -6.85
C ARG A 143 -18.98 -26.84 -6.63
N LEU A 144 -19.63 -25.81 -6.06
CA LEU A 144 -18.97 -24.53 -5.78
C LEU A 144 -17.85 -24.66 -4.74
N ARG A 145 -18.06 -25.45 -3.68
CA ARG A 145 -17.01 -25.78 -2.69
C ARG A 145 -15.87 -26.52 -3.32
N PHE A 146 -16.18 -27.44 -4.21
CA PHE A 146 -15.17 -28.21 -4.90
C PHE A 146 -14.25 -27.31 -5.73
N HIS A 147 -14.78 -26.27 -6.37
CA HIS A 147 -13.96 -25.31 -7.12
C HIS A 147 -13.17 -24.32 -6.26
N GLY A 148 -13.19 -24.44 -4.91
CA GLY A 148 -12.48 -23.55 -3.99
C GLY A 148 -13.09 -22.17 -3.80
N GLU A 149 -13.91 -21.71 -4.76
CA GLU A 149 -14.51 -20.37 -4.75
C GLU A 149 -15.45 -20.14 -3.55
N TRP A 150 -16.17 -21.19 -3.12
CA TRP A 150 -17.13 -21.06 -2.02
C TRP A 150 -16.48 -20.76 -0.66
N GLU A 151 -15.25 -21.26 -0.41
CA GLU A 151 -14.55 -21.01 0.86
C GLU A 151 -14.09 -19.56 0.98
N VAL A 152 -13.61 -18.98 -0.12
CA VAL A 152 -13.25 -17.55 -0.22
C VAL A 152 -14.50 -16.68 -0.11
N PHE A 153 -15.59 -17.08 -0.78
CA PHE A 153 -16.86 -16.38 -0.69
C PHE A 153 -17.46 -16.39 0.72
N GLU A 154 -17.35 -17.51 1.46
CA GLU A 154 -17.89 -17.62 2.84
C GLU A 154 -17.26 -16.62 3.82
N ILE A 155 -16.04 -16.15 3.57
CA ILE A 155 -15.36 -15.18 4.45
C ILE A 155 -15.57 -13.72 4.04
N MET A 156 -16.21 -13.44 2.91
CA MET A 156 -16.43 -12.06 2.45
C MET A 156 -17.36 -11.27 3.40
N PRO A 157 -17.07 -9.98 3.68
CA PRO A 157 -17.98 -9.12 4.40
C PRO A 157 -19.36 -9.06 3.73
N LEU A 158 -20.43 -9.04 4.53
CA LEU A 158 -21.83 -8.95 4.06
C LEU A 158 -22.34 -10.14 3.22
N GLN A 159 -21.58 -11.22 3.04
CA GLN A 159 -22.01 -12.39 2.26
C GLN A 159 -23.42 -12.90 2.64
N GLY A 160 -23.65 -13.12 3.94
CA GLY A 160 -24.92 -13.63 4.43
C GLY A 160 -26.06 -12.62 4.29
N ASP A 161 -25.76 -11.31 4.32
CA ASP A 161 -26.73 -10.24 4.11
C ASP A 161 -27.14 -10.17 2.63
N VAL A 162 -26.18 -10.24 1.71
CA VAL A 162 -26.43 -10.23 0.27
C VAL A 162 -27.21 -11.47 -0.16
N LEU A 163 -26.80 -12.67 0.26
CA LEU A 163 -27.56 -13.89 -0.02
C LEU A 163 -28.98 -13.83 0.57
N GLY A 164 -29.10 -13.35 1.81
CA GLY A 164 -30.38 -13.16 2.48
C GLY A 164 -31.31 -12.21 1.71
N TYR A 165 -30.75 -11.14 1.15
CA TYR A 165 -31.45 -10.17 0.33
C TYR A 165 -31.92 -10.78 -1.00
N LEU A 166 -31.01 -11.43 -1.73
CA LEU A 166 -31.32 -12.11 -3.00
C LEU A 166 -32.38 -13.21 -2.81
N PHE A 167 -32.30 -13.96 -1.71
CA PHE A 167 -33.28 -15.00 -1.38
C PHE A 167 -34.70 -14.43 -1.24
N GLU A 168 -34.88 -13.33 -0.50
CA GLU A 168 -36.20 -12.71 -0.31
C GLU A 168 -36.73 -12.12 -1.63
N ARG A 169 -35.84 -11.50 -2.43
CA ARG A 169 -36.15 -11.00 -3.77
C ARG A 169 -36.64 -12.09 -4.71
N SER A 170 -35.95 -13.23 -4.74
CA SER A 170 -36.34 -14.38 -5.56
C SER A 170 -37.73 -14.92 -5.22
N ASN A 171 -38.16 -14.77 -3.96
CA ASN A 171 -39.48 -15.16 -3.46
C ASN A 171 -40.52 -14.03 -3.54
N ARG A 172 -40.23 -12.94 -4.26
CA ARG A 172 -41.09 -11.76 -4.44
C ARG A 172 -41.46 -11.06 -3.12
N ARG A 173 -40.60 -11.14 -2.10
CA ARG A 173 -40.72 -10.40 -0.85
C ARG A 173 -39.76 -9.22 -0.89
N THR A 174 -40.27 -8.01 -0.69
CA THR A 174 -39.61 -6.81 -1.23
C THR A 174 -38.84 -5.97 -0.22
N ARG A 175 -38.76 -6.34 1.08
CA ARG A 175 -38.26 -5.40 2.11
C ARG A 175 -37.45 -5.97 3.27
N SER A 176 -37.12 -7.26 3.28
CA SER A 176 -36.36 -7.85 4.39
C SER A 176 -35.14 -8.59 3.87
N ILE A 177 -34.06 -8.56 4.65
CA ILE A 177 -32.95 -9.48 4.48
C ILE A 177 -33.19 -10.65 5.43
N ARG A 178 -33.25 -11.87 4.88
CA ARG A 178 -33.37 -13.07 5.71
C ARG A 178 -32.03 -13.42 6.34
N SER A 179 -31.97 -13.45 7.67
CA SER A 179 -30.79 -13.94 8.38
C SER A 179 -30.71 -15.46 8.35
N ASN A 180 -29.47 -15.98 8.39
CA ASN A 180 -29.17 -17.40 8.58
C ASN A 180 -29.92 -18.31 7.61
N LEU A 181 -29.73 -18.08 6.30
CA LEU A 181 -30.21 -19.02 5.30
C LEU A 181 -29.62 -20.40 5.58
N ASN A 182 -30.46 -21.41 5.65
CA ASN A 182 -29.96 -22.78 5.76
C ASN A 182 -29.37 -23.21 4.42
N GLU A 183 -28.55 -24.26 4.44
CA GLU A 183 -27.84 -24.72 3.24
C GLU A 183 -28.80 -25.07 2.09
N SER A 184 -29.98 -25.64 2.39
CA SER A 184 -31.01 -25.92 1.39
C SER A 184 -31.54 -24.66 0.70
N GLN A 185 -31.73 -23.57 1.43
CA GLN A 185 -32.20 -22.29 0.89
C GLN A 185 -31.14 -21.62 0.04
N ILE A 186 -29.88 -21.69 0.47
CA ILE A 186 -28.74 -21.23 -0.32
C ILE A 186 -28.67 -22.03 -1.61
N ARG A 187 -28.77 -23.36 -1.55
CA ARG A 187 -28.83 -24.24 -2.72
C ARG A 187 -29.97 -23.88 -3.67
N ASP A 188 -31.17 -23.65 -3.16
CA ASP A 188 -32.34 -23.27 -3.97
C ASP A 188 -32.15 -21.90 -4.63
N LEU A 189 -31.64 -20.90 -3.88
CA LEU A 189 -31.34 -19.56 -4.41
C LEU A 189 -30.28 -19.64 -5.52
N LEU A 190 -29.12 -20.22 -5.21
CA LEU A 190 -28.02 -20.33 -6.14
C LEU A 190 -28.44 -21.13 -7.37
N PHE A 191 -29.21 -22.20 -7.21
CA PHE A 191 -29.71 -22.96 -8.36
C PHE A 191 -30.72 -22.16 -9.19
N GLY A 192 -31.56 -21.35 -8.54
CA GLY A 192 -32.47 -20.42 -9.21
C GLY A 192 -31.71 -19.38 -10.05
N LEU A 193 -30.70 -18.75 -9.47
CA LEU A 193 -29.80 -17.79 -10.13
C LEU A 193 -28.98 -18.47 -11.23
N PHE A 194 -28.47 -19.67 -10.96
CA PHE A 194 -27.77 -20.52 -11.93
C PHE A 194 -28.64 -20.80 -13.15
N SER A 195 -29.90 -21.19 -12.95
CA SER A 195 -30.84 -21.50 -14.03
C SER A 195 -31.30 -20.25 -14.80
N ARG A 196 -31.29 -19.07 -14.15
CA ARG A 196 -31.78 -17.80 -14.70
C ARG A 196 -30.83 -16.65 -14.34
N PRO A 197 -29.68 -16.52 -15.01
CA PRO A 197 -28.67 -15.50 -14.70
C PRO A 197 -29.21 -14.07 -14.67
N GLN A 198 -30.11 -13.74 -15.62
CA GLN A 198 -30.73 -12.42 -15.72
C GLN A 198 -31.51 -12.01 -14.46
N ASP A 199 -31.91 -12.99 -13.65
CA ASP A 199 -32.61 -12.73 -12.40
C ASP A 199 -31.68 -12.04 -11.39
N LEU A 200 -30.35 -12.24 -11.44
CA LEU A 200 -29.40 -11.57 -10.51
C LEU A 200 -29.43 -10.05 -10.67
N GLY A 201 -29.28 -9.54 -11.89
CA GLY A 201 -29.37 -8.10 -12.16
C GLY A 201 -30.78 -7.53 -11.95
N THR A 202 -31.81 -8.37 -12.02
CA THR A 202 -33.18 -7.98 -11.68
C THR A 202 -33.41 -7.92 -10.16
N PHE A 203 -32.76 -8.80 -9.40
CA PHE A 203 -32.89 -8.91 -7.95
C PHE A 203 -31.96 -7.94 -7.22
N TRP A 204 -30.78 -7.66 -7.77
CA TRP A 204 -29.82 -6.72 -7.23
C TRP A 204 -30.18 -5.28 -7.58
N ARG A 205 -30.38 -4.46 -6.56
CA ARG A 205 -30.58 -3.01 -6.67
C ARG A 205 -29.96 -2.40 -5.43
N GLU A 206 -28.86 -1.65 -5.61
CA GLU A 206 -28.03 -1.10 -4.52
C GLU A 206 -28.86 -0.33 -3.49
N ASP A 207 -29.68 0.63 -3.95
CA ASP A 207 -30.56 1.43 -3.09
C ASP A 207 -31.52 0.55 -2.27
N GLU A 208 -32.05 -0.51 -2.88
CA GLU A 208 -33.02 -1.39 -2.24
C GLU A 208 -32.35 -2.39 -1.29
N PHE A 209 -31.12 -2.81 -1.59
CA PHE A 209 -30.29 -3.58 -0.69
C PHE A 209 -29.95 -2.77 0.56
N MET A 210 -29.48 -1.53 0.41
CA MET A 210 -29.15 -0.68 1.56
C MET A 210 -30.36 -0.37 2.42
N ALA A 211 -31.50 -0.09 1.79
CA ALA A 211 -32.77 0.06 2.51
C ALA A 211 -33.12 -1.21 3.31
N ALA A 212 -32.97 -2.40 2.72
CA ALA A 212 -33.25 -3.67 3.39
C ALA A 212 -32.21 -4.01 4.48
N TYR A 213 -30.94 -3.66 4.27
CA TYR A 213 -29.84 -3.85 5.21
C TYR A 213 -30.05 -3.01 6.47
N TYR A 214 -30.31 -1.72 6.30
CA TYR A 214 -30.62 -0.85 7.43
C TYR A 214 -31.91 -1.24 8.11
N GLN A 215 -32.94 -1.68 7.38
CA GLN A 215 -34.16 -2.20 7.98
C GLN A 215 -33.89 -3.46 8.82
N ARG A 216 -33.06 -4.40 8.34
CA ARG A 216 -32.67 -5.58 9.12
C ARG A 216 -31.90 -5.19 10.39
N LYS A 217 -30.94 -4.27 10.29
CA LYS A 217 -30.20 -3.78 11.46
C LYS A 217 -31.14 -3.14 12.48
N MET A 218 -32.15 -2.39 12.02
CA MET A 218 -33.22 -1.90 12.88
C MET A 218 -34.01 -3.04 13.52
N ASP A 219 -34.42 -4.03 12.75
CA ASP A 219 -35.24 -5.15 13.22
C ASP A 219 -34.50 -6.03 14.25
N GLN A 220 -33.17 -6.03 14.23
CA GLN A 220 -32.32 -6.71 15.22
C GLN A 220 -32.25 -5.96 16.56
N LEU A 221 -32.55 -4.65 16.58
CA LEU A 221 -32.62 -3.91 17.83
C LEU A 221 -33.83 -4.36 18.66
N PRO A 222 -33.78 -4.28 19.99
CA PRO A 222 -34.95 -4.54 20.83
C PRO A 222 -36.16 -3.69 20.40
N ARG A 223 -37.39 -4.23 20.49
CA ARG A 223 -38.64 -3.48 20.14
C ARG A 223 -38.74 -2.11 20.80
N ASN A 224 -38.16 -1.95 21.98
CA ASN A 224 -38.13 -0.66 22.69
C ASN A 224 -37.21 0.36 22.01
N GLU A 225 -36.10 -0.08 21.41
CA GLU A 225 -35.17 0.75 20.64
C GLU A 225 -35.77 1.09 19.28
N GLN A 226 -36.34 0.12 18.56
CA GLN A 226 -36.98 0.33 17.24
C GLN A 226 -38.10 1.37 17.23
N ARG A 227 -38.84 1.47 18.34
CA ARG A 227 -39.97 2.41 18.50
C ARG A 227 -39.49 3.85 18.77
N LYS A 228 -38.21 4.05 19.04
CA LYS A 228 -37.66 5.38 19.24
C LYS A 228 -37.57 6.06 17.89
N ARG A 229 -38.22 7.22 17.80
CA ARG A 229 -38.03 8.17 16.71
C ARG A 229 -37.45 9.41 17.36
N LEU A 230 -36.29 9.82 16.89
CA LEU A 230 -35.68 11.07 17.28
C LEU A 230 -34.96 11.59 16.03
N ALA A 231 -35.40 12.74 15.54
CA ALA A 231 -34.73 13.47 14.48
C ALA A 231 -34.30 14.81 15.05
N MET A 232 -33.04 15.14 14.85
CA MET A 232 -32.45 16.38 15.32
C MET A 232 -31.80 17.10 14.16
N ILE A 233 -32.04 18.41 14.08
CA ILE A 233 -31.18 19.30 13.32
C ILE A 233 -30.03 19.68 14.24
N GLY A 234 -28.80 19.39 13.81
CA GLY A 234 -27.58 19.89 14.41
C GLY A 234 -27.07 21.09 13.62
N ARG A 235 -27.02 22.27 14.23
CA ARG A 235 -26.39 23.48 13.69
C ARG A 235 -25.14 23.75 14.51
N GLY A 236 -23.99 23.55 13.88
CA GLY A 236 -22.73 23.60 14.58
C GLY A 236 -21.65 24.29 13.79
N THR A 237 -20.49 24.27 14.41
CA THR A 237 -19.26 24.83 13.87
C THR A 237 -18.17 23.79 13.94
N VAL A 238 -17.49 23.58 12.83
CA VAL A 238 -16.20 22.87 12.82
C VAL A 238 -15.13 23.93 12.79
N LYS A 239 -14.23 23.88 13.77
CA LYS A 239 -13.14 24.83 13.95
C LYS A 239 -11.85 24.14 13.52
N ALA A 240 -11.21 24.72 12.52
CA ALA A 240 -9.89 24.31 12.09
C ALA A 240 -8.89 25.42 12.37
N GLY A 241 -7.66 25.01 12.62
CA GLY A 241 -6.61 25.93 12.97
C GLY A 241 -5.36 25.21 13.43
N PHE A 242 -4.52 25.92 14.18
CA PHE A 242 -3.21 25.43 14.59
C PHE A 242 -3.21 25.13 16.08
N ASP A 243 -2.69 23.97 16.46
CA ASP A 243 -2.38 23.70 17.85
C ASP A 243 -0.97 24.19 18.14
N LEU A 244 -0.92 25.29 18.89
CA LEU A 244 0.29 25.98 19.29
C LEU A 244 0.88 25.39 20.58
N SER A 245 0.19 24.46 21.24
CA SER A 245 0.64 23.86 22.51
C SER A 245 1.93 23.06 22.37
N GLU A 246 2.24 22.61 21.15
CA GLU A 246 3.45 21.89 20.77
C GLU A 246 4.52 22.78 20.14
N VAL A 247 4.25 24.08 19.92
CA VAL A 247 5.20 24.99 19.28
C VAL A 247 6.41 25.20 20.18
N THR A 248 7.58 24.81 19.67
CA THR A 248 8.87 25.04 20.31
C THR A 248 9.64 26.16 19.62
N GLN A 249 10.68 26.69 20.29
CA GLN A 249 11.53 27.76 19.74
C GLN A 249 12.15 27.42 18.38
N ASN A 250 12.33 26.13 18.10
CA ASN A 250 12.97 25.65 16.88
C ASN A 250 11.96 25.45 15.74
N MET A 251 10.65 25.60 16.02
CA MET A 251 9.58 25.42 15.04
C MET A 251 9.24 26.71 14.29
N PHE A 252 9.88 27.83 14.56
CA PHE A 252 9.71 29.02 13.74
C PHE A 252 10.98 29.86 13.61
N TYR A 253 11.10 30.56 12.49
CA TYR A 253 12.23 31.44 12.17
C TYR A 253 11.70 32.75 11.58
N ILE A 254 12.23 33.87 12.06
CA ILE A 254 11.90 35.21 11.56
C ILE A 254 13.09 35.74 10.77
N ASN A 255 12.91 35.92 9.47
CA ASN A 255 13.88 36.60 8.63
C ASN A 255 13.60 38.10 8.65
N GLU A 256 14.36 38.83 9.47
CA GLU A 256 14.15 40.27 9.64
C GLU A 256 14.43 41.09 8.38
N ALA A 257 15.31 40.60 7.49
CA ALA A 257 15.70 41.33 6.28
C ALA A 257 14.62 41.28 5.21
N SER A 258 13.98 40.12 5.03
CA SER A 258 12.84 39.94 4.11
C SER A 258 11.48 40.16 4.77
N LYS A 259 11.45 40.35 6.10
CA LYS A 259 10.23 40.44 6.92
C LYS A 259 9.33 39.19 6.78
N GLU A 260 9.94 38.01 6.72
CA GLU A 260 9.24 36.74 6.54
C GLU A 260 9.24 35.93 7.84
N LEU A 261 8.11 35.29 8.16
CA LEU A 261 7.98 34.34 9.27
C LEU A 261 7.77 32.94 8.69
N HIS A 262 8.61 32.01 9.10
CA HIS A 262 8.58 30.63 8.66
C HIS A 262 8.25 29.72 9.85
N PHE A 263 7.22 28.89 9.73
CA PHE A 263 6.93 27.82 10.67
C PHE A 263 7.40 26.47 10.12
N PHE A 264 7.92 25.58 10.96
CA PHE A 264 8.38 24.24 10.60
C PHE A 264 7.61 23.19 11.39
N GLY A 265 6.89 22.32 10.69
CA GLY A 265 6.10 21.24 11.29
C GLY A 265 4.78 21.67 11.94
N LEU A 266 4.39 22.94 11.82
CA LEU A 266 3.11 23.44 12.33
C LEU A 266 2.04 23.39 11.24
N ALA A 267 1.04 22.54 11.40
CA ALA A 267 0.01 22.26 10.39
C ALA A 267 -1.41 22.59 10.87
N PRO A 268 -2.32 22.97 9.97
CA PRO A 268 -3.73 23.11 10.32
C PRO A 268 -4.34 21.73 10.61
N LYS A 269 -5.15 21.64 11.66
CA LYS A 269 -5.96 20.45 11.97
C LYS A 269 -7.38 20.86 12.37
N ILE A 270 -8.31 19.91 12.36
CA ILE A 270 -9.61 20.11 13.02
C ILE A 270 -9.33 20.10 14.52
N LEU A 271 -9.52 21.26 15.15
CA LEU A 271 -9.25 21.46 16.58
C LEU A 271 -10.45 21.05 17.40
N ASP A 272 -11.63 21.48 16.95
CA ASP A 272 -12.89 21.27 17.64
C ASP A 272 -14.02 21.13 16.63
N ALA A 273 -14.99 20.29 16.95
CA ALA A 273 -16.23 20.16 16.21
C ALA A 273 -17.35 20.07 17.24
N ASP A 274 -18.12 21.15 17.33
CA ASP A 274 -19.18 21.25 18.33
C ASP A 274 -20.48 21.77 17.71
N ILE A 275 -21.57 21.33 18.30
CA ILE A 275 -22.92 21.79 18.03
C ILE A 275 -23.41 22.47 19.32
N ASN A 276 -23.10 23.76 19.42
CA ASN A 276 -23.42 24.58 20.59
C ASN A 276 -24.92 24.50 20.91
N PRO A 277 -25.34 24.26 22.16
CA PRO A 277 -26.75 24.28 22.55
C PRO A 277 -27.51 25.53 22.06
N TRP A 278 -26.84 26.68 21.97
CA TRP A 278 -27.35 27.94 21.47
C TRP A 278 -26.48 28.43 20.31
N PHE A 279 -26.79 27.99 19.09
CA PHE A 279 -26.03 28.31 17.88
C PHE A 279 -25.97 29.82 17.59
N ILE A 280 -27.08 30.53 17.78
CA ILE A 280 -27.10 32.00 17.77
C ILE A 280 -27.92 32.49 18.99
N PRO A 281 -27.28 32.75 20.14
CA PRO A 281 -27.98 33.12 21.38
C PRO A 281 -28.84 34.38 21.19
N GLU A 282 -28.32 35.37 20.47
CA GLU A 282 -29.01 36.65 20.19
C GLU A 282 -30.29 36.48 19.36
N LYS A 283 -30.34 35.44 18.52
CA LYS A 283 -31.50 35.11 17.68
C LYS A 283 -32.34 33.98 18.26
N GLY A 284 -31.97 33.45 19.45
CA GLY A 284 -32.63 32.31 20.07
C GLY A 284 -32.58 31.02 19.25
N VAL A 285 -31.62 30.88 18.32
CA VAL A 285 -31.52 29.70 17.46
C VAL A 285 -30.81 28.58 18.24
N ALA A 286 -31.56 27.54 18.61
CA ALA A 286 -30.99 26.35 19.22
C ALA A 286 -30.05 25.64 18.23
N GLY A 287 -28.89 25.19 18.70
CA GLY A 287 -27.99 24.40 17.85
C GLY A 287 -28.39 22.93 17.76
N PHE A 288 -29.21 22.45 18.70
CA PHE A 288 -29.99 21.24 18.49
C PHE A 288 -31.47 21.57 18.51
N ASP A 289 -32.13 21.32 17.39
CA ASP A 289 -33.57 21.42 17.29
C ASP A 289 -34.18 20.03 17.08
N ILE A 290 -35.12 19.65 17.94
CA ILE A 290 -35.78 18.35 17.85
C ILE A 290 -36.95 18.51 16.89
N LEU A 291 -36.76 18.03 15.66
CA LEU A 291 -37.83 18.03 14.66
C LEU A 291 -38.97 17.11 15.04
N THR A 292 -38.60 15.90 15.50
CA THR A 292 -39.57 14.87 15.87
C THR A 292 -39.02 14.04 17.01
N TYR A 293 -39.85 13.74 18.00
CA TYR A 293 -39.57 12.73 19.01
C TYR A 293 -40.79 11.82 19.21
N ASN A 294 -40.56 10.52 19.29
CA ASN A 294 -41.57 9.52 19.63
C ASN A 294 -40.91 8.30 20.30
N GLY A 295 -41.65 7.57 21.11
CA GLY A 295 -41.13 6.45 21.89
C GLY A 295 -40.42 6.88 23.19
N ARG A 296 -39.96 5.90 23.96
CA ARG A 296 -39.24 6.12 25.23
C ARG A 296 -37.76 6.48 24.96
N VAL A 297 -37.55 7.58 24.23
CA VAL A 297 -36.23 8.16 23.96
C VAL A 297 -35.63 8.64 25.27
N ASN A 298 -34.40 8.22 25.57
CA ASN A 298 -33.68 8.62 26.77
C ASN A 298 -32.49 9.53 26.42
N PHE A 299 -31.81 10.03 27.44
CA PHE A 299 -30.66 10.91 27.27
C PHE A 299 -29.49 10.27 26.50
N LYS A 300 -29.29 8.95 26.62
CA LYS A 300 -28.23 8.24 25.88
C LYS A 300 -28.51 8.23 24.38
N ASP A 301 -29.76 8.06 23.98
CA ASP A 301 -30.18 8.10 22.57
C ASP A 301 -29.94 9.49 21.97
N ALA A 302 -30.35 10.54 22.67
CA ALA A 302 -30.07 11.91 22.27
C ALA A 302 -28.56 12.17 22.16
N LYS A 303 -27.76 11.71 23.14
CA LYS A 303 -26.30 11.82 23.07
C LYS A 303 -25.73 11.14 21.81
N LYS A 304 -26.23 9.96 21.44
CA LYS A 304 -25.80 9.22 20.25
C LYS A 304 -26.10 10.00 18.95
N VAL A 305 -27.32 10.53 18.82
CA VAL A 305 -27.70 11.37 17.66
C VAL A 305 -26.83 12.61 17.56
N LYS A 306 -26.54 13.25 18.70
CA LYS A 306 -25.66 14.43 18.75
C LYS A 306 -24.25 14.11 18.27
N GLN A 307 -23.65 13.02 18.75
CA GLN A 307 -22.31 12.58 18.31
C GLN A 307 -22.27 12.32 16.80
N TYR A 308 -23.28 11.62 16.28
CA TYR A 308 -23.38 11.33 14.85
C TYR A 308 -23.58 12.60 14.00
N ALA A 309 -24.33 13.59 14.50
CA ALA A 309 -24.44 14.90 13.86
C ALA A 309 -23.08 15.62 13.81
N VAL A 310 -22.28 15.58 14.88
CA VAL A 310 -20.93 16.18 14.88
C VAL A 310 -20.05 15.53 13.79
N GLN A 311 -20.03 14.20 13.69
CA GLN A 311 -19.26 13.49 12.66
C GLN A 311 -19.67 13.89 11.23
N LYS A 312 -20.99 13.92 10.95
CA LYS A 312 -21.52 14.40 9.66
C LYS A 312 -21.05 15.82 9.33
N LEU A 313 -21.00 16.67 10.34
CA LEU A 313 -20.57 18.06 10.20
C LEU A 313 -19.07 18.15 9.88
N GLU A 314 -18.22 17.36 10.56
CA GLU A 314 -16.78 17.26 10.28
C GLU A 314 -16.50 16.80 8.85
N THR A 315 -17.15 15.73 8.39
CA THR A 315 -17.00 15.23 7.00
C THR A 315 -17.41 16.29 5.99
N SER A 316 -18.46 17.06 6.28
CA SER A 316 -18.91 18.16 5.42
C SER A 316 -17.88 19.29 5.36
N ALA A 317 -17.26 19.63 6.49
CA ALA A 317 -16.22 20.65 6.57
C ALA A 317 -14.94 20.24 5.82
N GLN A 318 -14.54 18.97 5.90
CA GLN A 318 -13.39 18.45 5.14
C GLN A 318 -13.62 18.53 3.64
N LYS A 319 -14.81 18.13 3.16
CA LYS A 319 -15.21 18.26 1.74
C LYS A 319 -15.23 19.72 1.27
N ALA A 320 -15.38 20.67 2.19
CA ALA A 320 -15.34 22.11 1.94
C ALA A 320 -13.92 22.71 2.06
N ASN A 321 -12.86 21.89 2.15
CA ASN A 321 -11.46 22.32 2.26
C ASN A 321 -11.19 23.26 3.45
N ILE A 322 -11.81 22.99 4.62
CA ILE A 322 -11.64 23.84 5.81
C ILE A 322 -10.16 23.97 6.24
N LEU A 323 -9.33 22.95 6.03
CA LEU A 323 -7.92 22.98 6.42
C LEU A 323 -7.08 23.94 5.56
N GLU A 324 -7.35 24.01 4.26
CA GLU A 324 -6.71 24.98 3.36
C GLU A 324 -7.09 26.41 3.75
N SER A 325 -8.36 26.61 4.10
CA SER A 325 -8.85 27.90 4.62
C SER A 325 -8.18 28.25 5.95
N ALA A 326 -8.03 27.27 6.85
CA ALA A 326 -7.39 27.46 8.15
C ALA A 326 -5.93 27.87 7.99
N GLU A 327 -5.21 27.31 7.02
CA GLU A 327 -3.84 27.70 6.72
C GLU A 327 -3.75 29.15 6.25
N ALA A 328 -4.56 29.52 5.25
CA ALA A 328 -4.56 30.86 4.68
C ALA A 328 -4.86 31.94 5.75
N PHE A 329 -5.91 31.74 6.54
CA PHE A 329 -6.29 32.69 7.60
C PHE A 329 -5.34 32.65 8.80
N GLY A 330 -4.74 31.49 9.09
CA GLY A 330 -3.73 31.39 10.13
C GLY A 330 -2.43 32.07 9.77
N GLY A 331 -2.04 32.06 8.50
CA GLY A 331 -0.90 32.84 8.00
C GLY A 331 -1.09 34.32 8.30
N GLU A 332 -2.25 34.89 7.96
CA GLU A 332 -2.57 36.30 8.24
C GLU A 332 -2.67 36.61 9.74
N SER A 333 -3.22 35.68 10.54
CA SER A 333 -3.36 35.85 11.98
C SER A 333 -1.99 35.83 12.68
N LEU A 334 -1.14 34.86 12.34
CA LEU A 334 0.22 34.74 12.87
C LEU A 334 1.11 35.89 12.40
N LYS A 335 0.93 36.37 11.16
CA LYS A 335 1.61 37.57 10.64
C LYS A 335 1.40 38.78 11.56
N ARG A 336 0.14 39.06 11.91
CA ARG A 336 -0.24 40.17 12.78
C ARG A 336 0.25 39.97 14.21
N LEU A 337 0.04 38.78 14.76
CA LEU A 337 0.48 38.42 16.11
C LEU A 337 1.98 38.64 16.28
N PHE A 338 2.79 38.05 15.41
CA PHE A 338 4.24 38.15 15.52
C PHE A 338 4.74 39.56 15.18
N SER A 339 4.04 40.32 14.33
CA SER A 339 4.38 41.73 14.10
C SER A 339 4.23 42.56 15.38
N LEU A 340 3.16 42.31 16.14
CA LEU A 340 2.92 42.97 17.42
C LEU A 340 3.93 42.53 18.48
N MET A 341 4.19 41.22 18.59
CA MET A 341 5.10 40.68 19.62
C MET A 341 6.55 41.11 19.42
N THR A 342 7.00 41.22 18.17
CA THR A 342 8.39 41.59 17.86
C THR A 342 8.59 43.09 17.69
N GLY A 343 7.52 43.85 17.49
CA GLY A 343 7.57 45.27 17.12
C GLY A 343 8.12 45.53 15.72
N LYS A 344 8.25 44.49 14.90
CA LYS A 344 8.72 44.55 13.50
C LYS A 344 7.60 44.10 12.58
N GLU A 345 7.42 44.79 11.47
CA GLU A 345 6.43 44.38 10.46
C GLU A 345 6.86 43.05 9.82
N ILE A 346 5.93 42.09 9.77
CA ILE A 346 6.07 40.83 9.02
C ILE A 346 5.18 40.93 7.78
N GLU A 347 5.75 40.76 6.61
CA GLU A 347 5.05 40.90 5.32
C GLU A 347 4.39 39.58 4.89
N SER A 348 5.00 38.44 5.18
CA SER A 348 4.48 37.12 4.79
C SER A 348 4.78 36.04 5.84
N VAL A 349 3.90 35.03 5.89
CA VAL A 349 4.05 33.84 6.73
C VAL A 349 4.03 32.62 5.82
N PHE A 350 5.00 31.74 6.03
CA PHE A 350 5.13 30.49 5.31
C PHE A 350 5.06 29.34 6.29
N PHE A 351 4.18 28.39 6.01
CA PHE A 351 4.15 27.14 6.73
C PHE A 351 4.96 26.10 5.97
N HIS A 352 6.04 25.65 6.59
CA HIS A 352 6.79 24.47 6.20
C HIS A 352 6.27 23.29 7.02
N HIS A 353 4.97 23.02 6.91
CA HIS A 353 4.46 21.73 7.29
C HIS A 353 4.53 20.84 6.07
N ASP A 354 5.13 19.68 6.25
CA ASP A 354 5.26 18.74 5.15
C ASP A 354 3.98 17.92 5.13
N ARG A 355 3.11 18.15 4.13
CA ARG A 355 1.83 17.44 4.01
C ARG A 355 2.04 15.93 4.04
N ILE A 356 3.15 15.45 3.49
CA ILE A 356 3.51 14.04 3.51
C ILE A 356 3.79 13.52 4.93
N VAL A 357 4.35 14.34 5.81
CA VAL A 357 4.60 13.98 7.22
C VAL A 357 3.26 13.81 7.95
N GLN A 358 2.28 14.69 7.71
CA GLN A 358 0.96 14.56 8.34
C GLN A 358 0.21 13.33 7.85
N LEU A 359 0.13 13.15 6.52
CA LEU A 359 -0.52 11.98 5.93
C LEU A 359 0.13 10.70 6.44
N SER A 360 1.47 10.64 6.47
CA SER A 360 2.17 9.47 6.99
C SER A 360 1.92 9.21 8.47
N GLN A 361 1.79 10.25 9.30
CA GLN A 361 1.41 10.10 10.71
C GLN A 361 -0.01 9.57 10.90
N GLN A 362 -0.96 9.99 10.06
CA GLN A 362 -2.32 9.45 10.04
C GLN A 362 -2.30 7.97 9.67
N ILE A 363 -1.65 7.61 8.56
CA ILE A 363 -1.47 6.22 8.12
C ILE A 363 -0.80 5.36 9.22
N MET A 364 0.29 5.86 9.81
CA MET A 364 1.03 5.15 10.86
C MET A 364 0.20 4.88 12.12
N LYS A 365 -0.79 5.73 12.42
CA LYS A 365 -1.68 5.57 13.57
C LYS A 365 -2.64 4.39 13.36
N ASP A 366 -3.10 4.20 12.14
CA ASP A 366 -4.10 3.19 11.79
C ASP A 366 -3.46 1.83 11.42
N ARG A 367 -2.15 1.84 11.07
CA ARG A 367 -1.32 0.66 10.72
C ARG A 367 -1.81 -0.12 9.50
N PHE A 368 -2.65 0.51 8.69
CA PHE A 368 -3.28 -0.02 7.50
C PHE A 368 -3.30 1.10 6.47
N ILE A 369 -3.20 0.74 5.18
CA ILE A 369 -3.22 1.69 4.08
C ILE A 369 -4.34 1.30 3.14
N ASN A 370 -5.36 2.15 3.01
CA ASN A 370 -6.34 2.03 1.94
C ASN A 370 -5.87 2.72 0.63
N TYR A 371 -6.57 2.44 -0.45
CA TYR A 371 -6.29 2.96 -1.78
C TYR A 371 -6.35 4.50 -1.80
N GLU A 372 -7.33 5.12 -1.16
CA GLU A 372 -7.42 6.58 -1.13
C GLU A 372 -6.22 7.23 -0.43
N GLU A 373 -5.80 6.67 0.71
CA GLU A 373 -4.60 7.09 1.45
C GLU A 373 -3.33 6.90 0.62
N ALA A 374 -3.19 5.76 -0.06
CA ALA A 374 -2.05 5.48 -0.93
C ALA A 374 -1.95 6.49 -2.09
N VAL A 375 -3.08 6.78 -2.76
CA VAL A 375 -3.14 7.79 -3.83
C VAL A 375 -2.81 9.19 -3.30
N LEU A 376 -3.34 9.58 -2.13
CA LEU A 376 -3.01 10.86 -1.51
C LEU A 376 -1.54 10.95 -1.11
N PHE A 377 -0.98 9.86 -0.57
CA PHE A 377 0.41 9.74 -0.19
C PHE A 377 1.34 9.86 -1.41
N GLU A 378 1.07 9.13 -2.50
CA GLU A 378 1.87 9.18 -3.72
C GLU A 378 1.83 10.56 -4.38
N ARG A 379 0.67 11.22 -4.42
CA ARG A 379 0.58 12.60 -4.93
C ARG A 379 1.40 13.57 -4.09
N ALA A 380 1.31 13.46 -2.76
CA ALA A 380 2.13 14.28 -1.86
C ALA A 380 3.62 13.99 -2.07
N LEU A 381 3.98 12.72 -2.28
CA LEU A 381 5.35 12.30 -2.54
C LEU A 381 5.90 12.88 -3.84
N THR A 382 5.16 12.80 -4.95
CA THR A 382 5.57 13.38 -6.24
C THR A 382 5.77 14.89 -6.13
N SER A 383 4.88 15.59 -5.44
CA SER A 383 5.00 17.04 -5.19
C SER A 383 6.27 17.39 -4.41
N GLU A 384 6.59 16.60 -3.38
CA GLU A 384 7.80 16.81 -2.57
C GLU A 384 9.08 16.49 -3.35
N LEU A 385 9.08 15.43 -4.18
CA LEU A 385 10.20 15.11 -5.06
C LEU A 385 10.47 16.23 -6.07
N ALA A 386 9.43 16.77 -6.72
CA ALA A 386 9.56 17.91 -7.62
C ALA A 386 10.15 19.15 -6.91
N THR A 387 9.78 19.36 -5.64
CA THR A 387 10.34 20.43 -4.81
C THR A 387 11.82 20.20 -4.52
N ILE A 388 12.20 18.97 -4.16
CA ILE A 388 13.61 18.59 -3.94
C ILE A 388 14.43 18.81 -5.22
N ASP A 389 13.93 18.39 -6.38
CA ASP A 389 14.62 18.55 -7.65
C ASP A 389 14.79 20.03 -8.01
N SER A 390 13.77 20.85 -7.77
CA SER A 390 13.85 22.31 -7.95
C SER A 390 14.91 22.93 -7.03
N LEU A 391 14.97 22.51 -5.76
CA LEU A 391 15.97 22.99 -4.81
C LEU A 391 17.40 22.57 -5.22
N GLN A 392 17.59 21.34 -5.69
CA GLN A 392 18.90 20.85 -6.14
C GLN A 392 19.41 21.60 -7.39
N ASN A 393 18.50 21.97 -8.29
CA ASN A 393 18.80 22.64 -9.55
C ASN A 393 18.85 24.18 -9.45
N SER A 394 18.44 24.75 -8.32
CA SER A 394 18.46 26.20 -8.11
C SER A 394 19.88 26.77 -8.13
N LYS A 395 20.07 27.81 -8.95
CA LYS A 395 21.36 28.53 -9.06
C LYS A 395 21.57 29.51 -7.91
N GLU A 396 20.48 30.01 -7.33
CA GLU A 396 20.50 30.95 -6.21
C GLU A 396 20.63 30.18 -4.89
N ASN A 397 21.39 30.73 -3.93
CA ASN A 397 21.57 30.13 -2.60
C ASN A 397 21.89 28.62 -2.63
N ARG A 398 22.66 28.18 -3.65
CA ARG A 398 22.90 26.76 -3.97
C ARG A 398 23.24 25.91 -2.77
N PHE A 399 24.10 26.39 -1.87
CA PHE A 399 24.50 25.64 -0.67
C PHE A 399 23.31 25.38 0.27
N ASN A 400 22.53 26.42 0.61
CA ASN A 400 21.36 26.29 1.49
C ASN A 400 20.27 25.43 0.85
N ASN A 401 20.02 25.62 -0.45
CA ASN A 401 19.01 24.85 -1.18
C ASN A 401 19.40 23.37 -1.29
N GLN A 402 20.67 23.05 -1.51
CA GLN A 402 21.17 21.67 -1.48
C GLN A 402 21.06 21.06 -0.09
N GLN A 403 21.38 21.82 0.97
CA GLN A 403 21.23 21.33 2.35
C GLN A 403 19.76 21.03 2.67
N LEU A 404 18.84 21.93 2.31
CA LEU A 404 17.40 21.74 2.50
C LEU A 404 16.88 20.53 1.69
N ALA A 405 17.30 20.40 0.43
CA ALA A 405 16.96 19.25 -0.41
C ALA A 405 17.42 17.93 0.22
N ASN A 406 18.65 17.86 0.72
CA ASN A 406 19.19 16.68 1.40
C ASN A 406 18.42 16.36 2.70
N GLN A 407 17.99 17.38 3.44
CA GLN A 407 17.18 17.20 4.63
C GLN A 407 15.81 16.62 4.27
N LYS A 408 15.09 17.23 3.31
CA LYS A 408 13.80 16.73 2.83
C LYS A 408 13.90 15.30 2.30
N TRP A 409 14.94 15.01 1.50
CA TRP A 409 15.21 13.65 1.01
C TRP A 409 15.38 12.62 2.15
N SER A 410 16.11 12.98 3.20
CA SER A 410 16.31 12.06 4.33
C SER A 410 15.02 11.81 5.13
N VAL A 411 14.17 12.83 5.28
CA VAL A 411 12.83 12.71 5.88
C VAL A 411 11.92 11.81 5.03
N LEU A 412 11.84 12.05 3.72
CA LEU A 412 11.04 11.21 2.81
C LEU A 412 11.50 9.75 2.86
N ARG A 413 12.81 9.50 2.87
CA ARG A 413 13.36 8.14 2.94
C ARG A 413 12.93 7.42 4.22
N GLN A 414 12.87 8.15 5.34
CA GLN A 414 12.41 7.59 6.61
C GLN A 414 10.90 7.28 6.55
N ILE A 415 10.09 8.21 6.05
CA ILE A 415 8.64 8.04 5.90
C ILE A 415 8.32 6.81 5.03
N VAL A 416 8.94 6.70 3.85
CA VAL A 416 8.70 5.56 2.94
C VAL A 416 9.07 4.23 3.61
N ARG A 417 10.18 4.16 4.34
CA ARG A 417 10.56 2.95 5.10
C ARG A 417 9.58 2.58 6.20
N ASP A 418 9.00 3.58 6.87
CA ASP A 418 8.03 3.34 7.94
C ASP A 418 6.69 2.87 7.34
N ILE A 419 6.24 3.48 6.23
CA ILE A 419 5.00 3.12 5.54
C ILE A 419 5.09 1.72 4.90
N GLN A 420 6.24 1.34 4.33
CA GLN A 420 6.48 0.00 3.76
C GLN A 420 6.27 -1.17 4.74
N GLN A 421 6.12 -0.90 6.04
CA GLN A 421 5.86 -1.93 7.05
C GLN A 421 4.38 -2.28 7.18
N PHE A 422 3.47 -1.48 6.62
CA PHE A 422 2.03 -1.69 6.75
C PHE A 422 1.47 -2.50 5.58
N ALA A 423 0.38 -3.21 5.86
CA ALA A 423 -0.41 -3.89 4.84
C ALA A 423 -1.14 -2.87 3.98
N PHE A 424 -1.31 -3.19 2.70
CA PHE A 424 -2.07 -2.38 1.76
C PHE A 424 -3.35 -3.13 1.39
N GLU A 425 -4.50 -2.49 1.62
CA GLU A 425 -5.80 -3.11 1.44
C GLU A 425 -5.92 -4.45 2.21
N ASN A 426 -6.81 -5.35 1.81
CA ASN A 426 -6.98 -6.65 2.45
C ASN A 426 -5.87 -7.67 2.14
N ASP A 427 -4.80 -7.28 1.45
CA ASP A 427 -3.74 -8.19 1.07
C ASP A 427 -2.71 -8.41 2.18
N GLU A 428 -2.14 -9.63 2.19
CA GLU A 428 -0.96 -9.94 3.01
C GLU A 428 0.31 -9.21 2.50
N CYS A 429 0.22 -8.54 1.35
CA CYS A 429 1.34 -7.82 0.76
C CYS A 429 1.60 -6.50 1.49
N ARG A 430 2.89 -6.21 1.71
CA ARG A 430 3.33 -4.92 2.22
C ARG A 430 3.18 -3.86 1.14
N TYR A 431 2.90 -2.62 1.54
CA TYR A 431 2.84 -1.50 0.62
C TYR A 431 4.21 -1.23 0.00
N GLY A 432 4.28 -1.28 -1.34
CA GLY A 432 5.47 -1.09 -2.15
C GLY A 432 5.23 -0.09 -3.27
N TYR A 433 6.29 0.19 -4.03
CA TYR A 433 6.26 1.22 -5.09
C TYR A 433 5.18 0.98 -6.16
N PHE A 434 4.91 -0.29 -6.47
CA PHE A 434 3.96 -0.68 -7.52
C PHE A 434 2.58 -1.08 -6.98
N SER A 435 2.32 -0.97 -5.67
CA SER A 435 1.07 -1.45 -5.05
C SER A 435 -0.16 -0.73 -5.58
N THR A 436 -0.17 0.61 -5.57
CA THR A 436 -1.31 1.40 -6.06
C THR A 436 -1.56 1.19 -7.56
N TRP A 437 -0.50 1.10 -8.35
CA TRP A 437 -0.58 0.82 -9.79
C TRP A 437 -1.19 -0.54 -10.08
N ALA A 438 -0.75 -1.59 -9.37
CA ALA A 438 -1.28 -2.93 -9.54
C ALA A 438 -2.76 -2.99 -9.11
N TYR A 439 -3.11 -2.33 -8.01
CA TYR A 439 -4.49 -2.23 -7.56
C TYR A 439 -5.38 -1.50 -8.56
N GLU A 440 -4.93 -0.38 -9.13
CA GLU A 440 -5.69 0.33 -10.17
C GLU A 440 -5.89 -0.54 -11.42
N MET A 441 -4.88 -1.32 -11.82
CA MET A 441 -5.00 -2.27 -12.93
C MET A 441 -5.98 -3.41 -12.61
N ALA A 442 -5.93 -3.98 -11.41
CA ALA A 442 -6.88 -5.00 -11.00
C ALA A 442 -8.31 -4.44 -10.94
N TYR A 443 -8.48 -3.23 -10.40
CA TYR A 443 -9.77 -2.54 -10.32
C TYR A 443 -10.40 -2.29 -11.70
N LYS A 444 -9.58 -2.05 -12.74
CA LYS A 444 -10.06 -1.94 -14.14
C LYS A 444 -10.58 -3.27 -14.70
N GLY A 445 -10.20 -4.40 -14.12
CA GLY A 445 -10.75 -5.74 -14.42
C GLY A 445 -10.33 -6.34 -15.76
N LEU A 446 -9.41 -5.73 -16.50
CA LEU A 446 -8.85 -6.25 -17.76
C LEU A 446 -7.46 -5.68 -17.99
N LEU A 447 -6.52 -6.55 -18.37
CA LEU A 447 -5.21 -6.15 -18.88
C LEU A 447 -5.23 -6.20 -20.41
N ASP A 448 -5.49 -5.04 -21.01
CA ASP A 448 -5.55 -4.87 -22.45
C ASP A 448 -4.15 -4.72 -23.07
N HIS A 449 -4.08 -4.27 -24.33
CA HIS A 449 -2.79 -4.09 -25.00
C HIS A 449 -1.94 -2.97 -24.37
N PRO A 450 -2.44 -1.74 -24.18
CA PRO A 450 -1.80 -0.71 -23.37
C PRO A 450 -1.29 -1.20 -22.00
N GLU A 451 -2.11 -1.91 -21.21
CA GLU A 451 -1.64 -2.38 -19.90
C GLU A 451 -0.53 -3.44 -20.02
N LYS A 452 -0.63 -4.35 -20.99
CA LYS A 452 0.45 -5.31 -21.29
C LYS A 452 1.75 -4.62 -21.68
N GLU A 453 1.66 -3.58 -22.52
CA GLU A 453 2.81 -2.77 -22.91
C GLU A 453 3.39 -2.04 -21.69
N ALA A 454 2.55 -1.49 -20.82
CA ALA A 454 2.98 -0.85 -19.58
C ALA A 454 3.70 -1.84 -18.64
N ILE A 455 3.14 -3.03 -18.40
CA ILE A 455 3.77 -4.09 -17.61
C ILE A 455 5.11 -4.50 -18.23
N THR A 456 5.15 -4.70 -19.55
CA THR A 456 6.38 -5.09 -20.27
C THR A 456 7.45 -4.00 -20.21
N ALA A 457 7.06 -2.74 -20.39
CA ALA A 457 7.94 -1.58 -20.32
C ALA A 457 8.49 -1.40 -18.89
N LEU A 458 7.63 -1.53 -17.89
CA LEU A 458 8.02 -1.47 -16.48
C LEU A 458 8.98 -2.61 -16.12
N ARG A 459 8.69 -3.85 -16.49
CA ARG A 459 9.60 -4.99 -16.28
C ARG A 459 10.99 -4.72 -16.86
N LYS A 460 11.04 -4.26 -18.12
CA LYS A 460 12.29 -3.93 -18.81
C LYS A 460 13.02 -2.77 -18.12
N GLY A 461 12.30 -1.72 -17.75
CA GLY A 461 12.84 -0.58 -17.02
C GLY A 461 13.44 -1.02 -15.69
N VAL A 462 12.68 -1.71 -14.85
CA VAL A 462 13.13 -2.20 -13.54
C VAL A 462 14.34 -3.15 -13.64
N GLY A 463 14.48 -3.86 -14.77
CA GLY A 463 15.66 -4.67 -15.09
C GLY A 463 16.92 -3.88 -15.50
N ASP A 464 16.76 -2.64 -15.98
CA ASP A 464 17.84 -1.78 -16.46
C ASP A 464 18.42 -0.93 -15.31
N GLN A 465 19.74 -0.76 -15.30
CA GLN A 465 20.43 0.09 -14.33
C GLN A 465 20.19 1.59 -14.58
N SER A 466 19.76 1.97 -15.79
CA SER A 466 19.45 3.37 -16.13
C SER A 466 18.36 4.00 -15.25
N VAL A 467 17.48 3.15 -14.70
CA VAL A 467 16.37 3.49 -13.80
C VAL A 467 16.82 4.03 -12.45
N LEU A 468 18.08 3.83 -12.06
CA LEU A 468 18.66 4.42 -10.84
C LEU A 468 18.78 5.95 -10.88
N THR A 469 18.37 6.61 -11.97
CA THR A 469 18.35 8.08 -12.08
C THR A 469 17.04 8.71 -11.62
N ASP A 470 15.96 7.93 -11.48
CA ASP A 470 14.68 8.42 -10.97
C ASP A 470 14.72 8.60 -9.44
N SER A 471 14.37 9.79 -8.98
CA SER A 471 14.33 10.12 -7.57
C SER A 471 13.27 9.30 -6.82
N ALA A 472 12.16 8.93 -7.46
CA ALA A 472 11.17 8.07 -6.84
C ALA A 472 11.72 6.65 -6.62
N PHE A 473 12.37 6.03 -7.60
CA PHE A 473 12.94 4.69 -7.43
C PHE A 473 14.02 4.63 -6.34
N LEU A 474 14.93 5.61 -6.34
CA LEU A 474 15.97 5.74 -5.31
C LEU A 474 15.42 5.92 -3.90
N LEU A 475 14.21 6.47 -3.78
CA LEU A 475 13.55 6.65 -2.50
C LEU A 475 13.01 5.32 -1.96
N TRP A 476 12.35 4.54 -2.82
CA TRP A 476 11.66 3.31 -2.44
C TRP A 476 12.56 2.09 -2.30
N ALA A 477 13.53 1.96 -3.20
CA ALA A 477 14.43 0.81 -3.27
C ALA A 477 15.89 1.17 -2.92
N GLY A 478 16.20 2.46 -2.69
CA GLY A 478 17.58 2.88 -2.54
C GLY A 478 18.38 2.67 -3.83
N ALA A 479 19.66 2.31 -3.70
CA ALA A 479 20.48 1.91 -4.84
C ALA A 479 20.33 0.41 -5.20
N ASP A 480 19.32 -0.26 -4.65
CA ASP A 480 19.13 -1.70 -4.76
C ASP A 480 18.09 -2.04 -5.82
N THR A 481 18.55 -2.33 -7.04
CA THR A 481 17.66 -2.70 -8.15
C THR A 481 16.90 -4.00 -7.88
N MET A 482 17.43 -4.91 -7.04
CA MET A 482 16.75 -6.17 -6.73
C MET A 482 15.56 -5.96 -5.80
N GLN A 483 15.62 -4.97 -4.91
CA GLN A 483 14.47 -4.56 -4.10
C GLN A 483 13.33 -4.01 -4.97
N LEU A 484 13.66 -3.24 -6.01
CA LEU A 484 12.65 -2.74 -6.95
C LEU A 484 12.02 -3.88 -7.77
N GLN A 485 12.83 -4.85 -8.20
CA GLN A 485 12.38 -6.07 -8.86
C GLN A 485 11.43 -6.88 -7.97
N GLU A 486 11.71 -6.96 -6.67
CA GLU A 486 10.81 -7.60 -5.69
C GLU A 486 9.50 -6.83 -5.53
N HIS A 487 9.51 -5.50 -5.40
CA HIS A 487 8.26 -4.72 -5.36
C HIS A 487 7.43 -4.93 -6.62
N TYR A 488 8.08 -5.03 -7.78
CA TYR A 488 7.40 -5.33 -9.04
C TYR A 488 6.83 -6.75 -9.03
N ASN A 489 7.58 -7.74 -8.53
CA ASN A 489 7.09 -9.11 -8.36
C ASN A 489 5.86 -9.19 -7.45
N GLN A 490 5.82 -8.43 -6.37
CA GLN A 490 4.67 -8.35 -5.46
C GLN A 490 3.45 -7.79 -6.19
N ALA A 491 3.61 -6.72 -6.96
CA ALA A 491 2.55 -6.16 -7.80
C ALA A 491 2.01 -7.14 -8.84
N VAL A 492 2.88 -7.83 -9.59
CA VAL A 492 2.44 -8.83 -10.57
C VAL A 492 1.81 -10.05 -9.89
N THR A 493 2.33 -10.46 -8.72
CA THR A 493 1.74 -11.54 -7.91
C THR A 493 0.33 -11.17 -7.46
N PHE A 494 0.12 -9.92 -7.05
CA PHE A 494 -1.22 -9.40 -6.73
C PHE A 494 -2.16 -9.44 -7.95
N LEU A 495 -1.70 -9.06 -9.14
CA LEU A 495 -2.50 -9.17 -10.37
C LEU A 495 -2.88 -10.62 -10.70
N ILE A 496 -1.95 -11.57 -10.49
CA ILE A 496 -2.21 -13.00 -10.67
C ILE A 496 -3.22 -13.50 -9.62
N ALA A 497 -3.05 -13.12 -8.35
CA ALA A 497 -3.94 -13.52 -7.26
C ALA A 497 -5.35 -12.95 -7.45
N SER A 498 -5.46 -11.74 -7.99
CA SER A 498 -6.71 -11.07 -8.37
C SER A 498 -7.34 -11.63 -9.66
N GLN A 499 -6.71 -12.64 -10.28
CA GLN A 499 -7.18 -13.32 -11.50
C GLN A 499 -7.54 -12.38 -12.67
N VAL A 500 -6.85 -11.24 -12.81
CA VAL A 500 -7.20 -10.23 -13.81
C VAL A 500 -7.03 -10.81 -15.23
N PRO A 501 -8.06 -10.81 -16.08
CA PRO A 501 -7.97 -11.38 -17.42
C PRO A 501 -7.01 -10.58 -18.31
N VAL A 502 -6.18 -11.28 -19.09
CA VAL A 502 -5.23 -10.66 -20.04
C VAL A 502 -5.70 -10.92 -21.46
N GLY A 503 -5.89 -9.88 -22.28
CA GLY A 503 -6.30 -10.11 -23.67
C GLY A 503 -6.62 -8.83 -24.44
N THR A 504 -7.52 -8.92 -25.41
CA THR A 504 -8.06 -7.74 -26.11
C THR A 504 -9.57 -7.75 -25.97
N ALA A 505 -10.13 -6.64 -25.47
CA ALA A 505 -11.56 -6.40 -25.50
C ALA A 505 -12.03 -6.36 -26.96
N LYS A 506 -12.88 -7.30 -27.34
CA LYS A 506 -13.56 -7.32 -28.63
C LYS A 506 -15.04 -7.09 -28.41
N GLU A 507 -15.65 -6.34 -29.32
CA GLU A 507 -17.08 -6.09 -29.28
C GLU A 507 -17.81 -7.01 -30.27
N LEU A 508 -18.90 -7.60 -29.80
CA LEU A 508 -19.85 -8.34 -30.60
C LEU A 508 -21.12 -7.51 -30.67
N VAL A 509 -21.50 -7.14 -31.90
CA VAL A 509 -22.75 -6.45 -32.15
C VAL A 509 -23.77 -7.49 -32.59
N PHE A 510 -24.81 -7.65 -31.78
CA PHE A 510 -25.96 -8.47 -32.12
C PHE A 510 -27.19 -7.58 -32.33
N PRO A 511 -28.04 -7.87 -33.32
CA PRO A 511 -29.40 -7.35 -33.31
C PRO A 511 -30.08 -7.80 -32.01
N ALA A 512 -30.80 -6.92 -31.33
CA ALA A 512 -31.44 -7.17 -30.04
C ALA A 512 -32.45 -8.34 -30.11
N ASN A 513 -32.99 -8.61 -31.29
CA ASN A 513 -33.89 -9.73 -31.60
C ASN A 513 -33.16 -11.03 -32.00
N ALA A 514 -31.83 -11.00 -32.19
CA ALA A 514 -31.01 -12.12 -32.67
C ALA A 514 -29.76 -12.36 -31.80
N ILE A 515 -29.88 -12.10 -30.49
CA ILE A 515 -28.81 -12.33 -29.52
C ILE A 515 -28.54 -13.84 -29.39
N ASP A 516 -27.37 -14.29 -29.86
CA ASP A 516 -26.90 -15.67 -29.69
C ASP A 516 -26.19 -15.82 -28.33
N ARG A 517 -26.97 -16.19 -27.31
CA ARG A 517 -26.47 -16.37 -25.94
C ARG A 517 -25.38 -17.44 -25.83
N ASN A 518 -25.43 -18.48 -26.67
CA ASN A 518 -24.41 -19.53 -26.64
C ASN A 518 -23.04 -18.97 -27.05
N LYS A 519 -23.03 -18.09 -28.06
CA LYS A 519 -21.81 -17.41 -28.51
C LYS A 519 -21.30 -16.40 -27.46
N ILE A 520 -22.19 -15.66 -26.79
CA ILE A 520 -21.85 -14.69 -25.73
C ILE A 520 -21.21 -15.39 -24.53
N ASP A 521 -21.86 -16.42 -24.00
CA ASP A 521 -21.38 -17.16 -22.83
C ASP A 521 -20.05 -17.87 -23.13
N SER A 522 -19.89 -18.46 -24.34
CA SER A 522 -18.65 -19.14 -24.74
C SER A 522 -17.43 -18.21 -24.80
N LEU A 523 -17.67 -16.91 -24.98
CA LEU A 523 -16.64 -15.89 -25.05
C LEU A 523 -16.47 -15.15 -23.71
N ARG A 524 -17.26 -15.48 -22.68
CA ARG A 524 -17.39 -14.72 -21.43
C ARG A 524 -17.65 -13.23 -21.71
N ALA A 525 -18.55 -12.95 -22.67
CA ALA A 525 -18.86 -11.61 -23.10
C ALA A 525 -19.84 -10.92 -22.13
N THR A 526 -19.49 -9.76 -21.58
CA THR A 526 -20.37 -8.93 -20.75
C THR A 526 -21.13 -7.93 -21.62
N LEU A 527 -22.41 -7.67 -21.30
CA LEU A 527 -23.21 -6.68 -22.02
C LEU A 527 -22.66 -5.28 -21.71
N ALA A 528 -22.14 -4.59 -22.73
CA ALA A 528 -21.55 -3.28 -22.56
C ALA A 528 -22.57 -2.15 -22.74
N SER A 529 -23.39 -2.21 -23.80
CA SER A 529 -24.39 -1.17 -24.07
C SER A 529 -25.44 -1.60 -25.10
N PHE A 530 -26.51 -0.81 -25.23
CA PHE A 530 -27.45 -0.88 -26.35
C PHE A 530 -27.29 0.34 -27.25
N SER A 531 -27.28 0.13 -28.55
CA SER A 531 -27.24 1.19 -29.57
C SER A 531 -28.35 0.93 -30.60
N GLY A 532 -29.50 1.57 -30.39
CA GLY A 532 -30.70 1.36 -31.20
C GLY A 532 -31.23 -0.08 -31.08
N GLU A 533 -31.39 -0.76 -32.22
CA GLU A 533 -31.81 -2.17 -32.28
C GLU A 533 -30.65 -3.15 -32.05
N ASN A 534 -29.45 -2.69 -31.69
CA ASN A 534 -28.29 -3.56 -31.46
C ASN A 534 -27.89 -3.60 -29.99
N ALA A 535 -27.56 -4.80 -29.51
CA ALA A 535 -26.88 -5.06 -28.25
C ALA A 535 -25.38 -5.24 -28.52
N ILE A 536 -24.54 -4.49 -27.81
CA ILE A 536 -23.08 -4.55 -27.91
C ILE A 536 -22.56 -5.29 -26.68
N PHE A 537 -21.94 -6.45 -26.90
CA PHE A 537 -21.29 -7.25 -25.86
C PHE A 537 -19.78 -7.10 -25.98
N ARG A 538 -19.07 -7.03 -24.87
CA ARG A 538 -17.62 -6.96 -24.81
C ARG A 538 -17.07 -8.26 -24.24
N TYR A 539 -16.08 -8.85 -24.90
CA TYR A 539 -15.44 -10.07 -24.43
C TYR A 539 -13.93 -9.96 -24.52
N VAL A 540 -13.23 -10.73 -23.68
CA VAL A 540 -11.77 -10.75 -23.69
C VAL A 540 -11.30 -11.90 -24.58
N SER A 541 -10.75 -11.55 -25.74
CA SER A 541 -10.09 -12.52 -26.60
C SER A 541 -8.71 -12.80 -26.02
N THR A 542 -8.53 -13.95 -25.37
CA THR A 542 -7.24 -14.40 -24.84
C THR A 542 -6.54 -15.32 -25.86
N SER A 543 -5.25 -15.09 -26.08
CA SER A 543 -4.37 -16.02 -26.78
C SER A 543 -3.69 -16.96 -25.78
N SER A 544 -3.13 -18.08 -26.23
CA SER A 544 -2.32 -18.96 -25.37
C SER A 544 -1.08 -18.24 -24.80
N SER A 545 -0.59 -17.20 -25.46
CA SER A 545 0.45 -16.32 -24.93
C SER A 545 -0.05 -15.38 -23.84
N ASP A 546 -1.32 -14.97 -23.87
CA ASP A 546 -1.87 -14.08 -22.84
C ASP A 546 -2.04 -14.79 -21.49
N SER A 547 -2.40 -16.09 -21.48
CA SER A 547 -2.55 -16.85 -20.23
C SER A 547 -1.25 -17.02 -19.45
N LEU A 548 -0.11 -16.99 -20.13
CA LEU A 548 1.22 -17.06 -19.52
C LEU A 548 1.85 -15.68 -19.34
N PHE A 549 1.20 -14.61 -19.79
CA PHE A 549 1.78 -13.27 -19.84
C PHE A 549 2.26 -12.81 -18.45
N LEU A 550 1.37 -12.82 -17.45
CA LEU A 550 1.73 -12.38 -16.10
C LEU A 550 2.78 -13.28 -15.45
N THR A 551 2.72 -14.59 -15.67
CA THR A 551 3.73 -15.54 -15.18
C THR A 551 5.09 -15.27 -15.81
N HIS A 552 5.16 -14.97 -17.11
CA HIS A 552 6.38 -14.58 -17.80
C HIS A 552 6.84 -13.16 -17.44
N ALA A 553 5.93 -12.31 -16.95
CA ALA A 553 6.24 -10.96 -16.51
C ALA A 553 6.99 -10.95 -15.17
N LEU A 554 6.84 -11.98 -14.33
CA LEU A 554 7.57 -12.10 -13.06
C LEU A 554 9.09 -12.21 -13.27
N PHE A 555 9.86 -11.60 -12.37
CA PHE A 555 11.24 -11.99 -12.15
C PHE A 555 11.29 -13.35 -11.44
N PRO A 556 12.21 -14.24 -11.82
CA PRO A 556 12.23 -15.63 -11.40
C PRO A 556 12.72 -15.86 -9.97
N PHE A 557 13.18 -14.82 -9.29
CA PHE A 557 13.76 -14.89 -7.95
C PHE A 557 12.93 -14.11 -6.94
N ARG A 558 13.13 -14.44 -5.67
CA ARG A 558 12.68 -13.67 -4.52
C ARG A 558 13.87 -12.93 -3.93
N TYR A 559 13.67 -11.67 -3.58
CA TYR A 559 14.70 -10.86 -2.96
C TYR A 559 14.26 -10.32 -1.61
N ASP A 560 15.00 -10.68 -0.56
CA ASP A 560 14.90 -10.05 0.76
C ASP A 560 16.29 -9.50 1.13
N PRO A 561 16.45 -8.19 1.40
CA PRO A 561 17.76 -7.60 1.66
C PRO A 561 18.47 -8.20 2.87
N THR A 562 17.74 -8.57 3.92
CA THR A 562 18.31 -9.12 5.15
C THR A 562 18.85 -10.52 4.90
N GLU A 563 18.05 -11.35 4.24
CA GLU A 563 18.41 -12.70 3.83
C GLU A 563 19.54 -12.70 2.81
N TRP A 564 19.47 -11.85 1.79
CA TRP A 564 20.52 -11.69 0.79
C TRP A 564 21.86 -11.32 1.44
N ASN A 565 21.85 -10.33 2.34
CA ASN A 565 23.05 -9.97 3.10
C ASN A 565 23.54 -11.12 3.97
N ARG A 566 22.64 -11.86 4.63
CA ARG A 566 23.01 -13.06 5.40
C ARG A 566 23.72 -14.08 4.51
N LEU A 567 23.15 -14.40 3.35
CA LEU A 567 23.70 -15.37 2.40
C LEU A 567 25.05 -14.90 1.85
N MET A 568 25.17 -13.63 1.46
CA MET A 568 26.42 -13.05 0.96
C MET A 568 27.57 -13.12 1.98
N ASN A 569 27.25 -13.11 3.28
CA ASN A 569 28.22 -13.23 4.36
C ASN A 569 28.53 -14.68 4.76
N GLN A 570 27.80 -15.67 4.25
CA GLN A 570 28.07 -17.07 4.49
C GLN A 570 29.20 -17.56 3.57
N ARG A 571 30.06 -18.42 4.12
CA ARG A 571 31.09 -19.10 3.32
C ARG A 571 30.45 -20.31 2.65
N PHE A 572 30.66 -20.46 1.34
CA PHE A 572 30.39 -21.73 0.68
C PHE A 572 31.28 -22.84 1.23
N THR A 573 30.71 -24.05 1.23
CA THR A 573 31.53 -25.25 1.28
C THR A 573 31.85 -25.61 -0.16
N ARG A 574 33.10 -25.37 -0.59
CA ARG A 574 33.57 -25.82 -1.89
C ARG A 574 33.93 -27.29 -1.78
N SER A 575 33.22 -28.14 -2.51
CA SER A 575 33.55 -29.56 -2.64
C SER A 575 34.15 -29.77 -4.03
N SER A 576 35.45 -30.00 -4.11
CA SER A 576 36.06 -30.56 -5.32
C SER A 576 35.62 -32.00 -5.42
N ILE A 577 34.84 -32.33 -6.44
CA ILE A 577 34.42 -33.70 -6.73
C ILE A 577 35.13 -34.20 -7.98
N THR A 578 35.40 -35.50 -8.03
CA THR A 578 36.03 -36.11 -9.21
C THR A 578 34.95 -36.59 -10.20
N SER A 579 33.76 -36.92 -9.67
CA SER A 579 32.58 -37.33 -10.40
C SER A 579 31.31 -36.77 -9.76
N LEU A 580 30.28 -36.47 -10.56
CA LEU A 580 28.92 -36.12 -10.08
C LEU A 580 28.33 -37.19 -9.15
N ALA A 581 28.75 -38.44 -9.31
CA ALA A 581 28.33 -39.54 -8.42
C ALA A 581 28.90 -39.40 -6.98
N ASP A 582 29.93 -38.57 -6.78
CA ASP A 582 30.54 -38.32 -5.48
C ASP A 582 29.76 -37.28 -4.67
N ILE A 583 28.77 -36.62 -5.27
CA ILE A 583 27.85 -35.73 -4.57
C ILE A 583 26.96 -36.59 -3.67
N GLN A 584 27.40 -36.76 -2.42
CA GLN A 584 26.57 -37.37 -1.39
C GLN A 584 25.27 -36.56 -1.27
N PRO A 585 24.10 -37.21 -1.19
CA PRO A 585 22.85 -36.54 -0.89
C PRO A 585 23.06 -35.71 0.36
N ASN A 586 22.95 -34.40 0.19
CA ASN A 586 23.19 -33.46 1.25
C ASN A 586 22.09 -33.70 2.29
N SER A 587 22.42 -34.38 3.39
CA SER A 587 21.45 -34.73 4.44
C SER A 587 20.91 -33.51 5.18
N LYS A 588 21.48 -32.33 4.90
CA LYS A 588 20.98 -31.03 5.36
C LYS A 588 19.95 -30.51 4.37
N THR A 589 18.70 -30.49 4.80
CA THR A 589 17.50 -30.03 4.06
C THR A 589 17.55 -28.57 3.59
N ASN A 590 18.58 -27.79 3.94
CA ASN A 590 18.60 -26.34 3.75
C ASN A 590 19.77 -25.89 2.86
N SER A 591 20.11 -26.65 1.82
CA SER A 591 21.17 -26.28 0.87
C SER A 591 20.96 -26.91 -0.50
N PHE A 592 21.34 -26.19 -1.56
CA PHE A 592 21.37 -26.71 -2.93
C PHE A 592 22.78 -26.63 -3.50
N SER A 593 23.07 -27.47 -4.50
CA SER A 593 24.35 -27.49 -5.20
C SER A 593 24.24 -26.81 -6.56
N VAL A 594 25.26 -26.03 -6.92
CA VAL A 594 25.42 -25.39 -8.22
C VAL A 594 26.69 -25.89 -8.88
N TYR A 595 26.60 -26.23 -10.15
CA TYR A 595 27.75 -26.68 -10.96
C TYR A 595 27.65 -26.14 -12.39
N SER A 596 28.77 -26.14 -13.10
CA SER A 596 28.82 -25.77 -14.52
C SER A 596 28.72 -27.03 -15.37
N ALA A 597 27.91 -27.02 -16.43
CA ALA A 597 27.87 -28.15 -17.37
C ALA A 597 29.20 -28.31 -18.13
N LEU A 598 29.99 -27.23 -18.22
CA LEU A 598 31.31 -27.21 -18.84
C LEU A 598 32.43 -27.70 -17.90
N ASP A 599 32.22 -27.62 -16.59
CA ASP A 599 33.18 -28.05 -15.56
C ASP A 599 32.48 -28.73 -14.39
N LEU A 600 32.41 -30.06 -14.46
CA LEU A 600 31.78 -30.90 -13.44
C LEU A 600 32.61 -31.03 -12.16
N THR A 601 33.85 -30.53 -12.13
CA THR A 601 34.74 -30.68 -10.98
C THR A 601 34.53 -29.60 -9.91
N ASP A 602 33.91 -28.47 -10.28
CA ASP A 602 33.69 -27.33 -9.40
C ASP A 602 32.23 -27.24 -8.94
N VAL A 603 31.89 -27.98 -7.89
CA VAL A 603 30.56 -27.92 -7.28
C VAL A 603 30.56 -27.01 -6.05
N LYS A 604 29.62 -26.06 -6.06
CA LYS A 604 29.44 -25.05 -5.01
C LYS A 604 28.14 -25.32 -4.27
N VAL A 605 28.22 -25.52 -2.96
CA VAL A 605 27.04 -25.79 -2.11
C VAL A 605 26.58 -24.51 -1.44
N VAL A 606 25.40 -24.00 -1.82
CA VAL A 606 24.80 -22.78 -1.28
C VAL A 606 24.01 -23.11 -0.01
N GLY A 607 24.32 -22.43 1.09
CA GLY A 607 23.74 -22.66 2.43
C GLY A 607 22.32 -22.15 2.65
N THR A 608 21.42 -22.33 1.68
CA THR A 608 19.99 -22.06 1.82
C THR A 608 19.17 -23.01 0.97
N ASP A 609 17.91 -23.20 1.31
CA ASP A 609 16.98 -23.89 0.42
C ASP A 609 16.74 -23.05 -0.84
N PHE A 610 16.78 -23.70 -2.00
CA PHE A 610 16.53 -23.06 -3.29
C PHE A 610 15.11 -22.49 -3.38
N THR A 611 14.14 -23.11 -2.69
CA THR A 611 12.75 -22.63 -2.61
C THR A 611 12.65 -21.21 -2.04
N ASN A 612 13.60 -20.80 -1.18
CA ASN A 612 13.63 -19.45 -0.61
C ASN A 612 14.13 -18.38 -1.58
N LEU A 613 14.79 -18.79 -2.67
CA LEU A 613 15.39 -17.88 -3.67
C LEU A 613 14.51 -17.68 -4.90
N VAL A 614 13.50 -18.53 -5.10
CA VAL A 614 12.64 -18.52 -6.30
C VAL A 614 11.28 -17.92 -5.96
N ASN A 615 10.68 -17.24 -6.93
CA ASN A 615 9.30 -16.77 -6.77
C ASN A 615 8.36 -17.98 -6.54
N PRO A 616 7.50 -17.98 -5.49
CA PRO A 616 6.64 -19.12 -5.17
C PRO A 616 5.70 -19.57 -6.29
N ILE A 617 5.24 -18.66 -7.16
CA ILE A 617 4.38 -18.98 -8.30
C ILE A 617 5.14 -19.83 -9.31
N LEU A 618 6.40 -19.49 -9.57
CA LEU A 618 7.27 -20.20 -10.51
C LEU A 618 7.86 -21.47 -9.89
N LEU A 619 7.97 -21.53 -8.57
CA LEU A 619 8.50 -22.69 -7.87
C LEU A 619 7.70 -23.96 -8.15
N LYS A 620 6.37 -23.87 -8.27
CA LYS A 620 5.49 -25.00 -8.62
C LYS A 620 5.88 -25.69 -9.93
N GLN A 621 6.49 -24.96 -10.86
CA GLN A 621 6.98 -25.50 -12.13
C GLN A 621 8.32 -26.26 -11.97
N LEU A 622 9.06 -25.99 -10.89
CA LEU A 622 10.35 -26.59 -10.57
C LEU A 622 10.27 -27.75 -9.57
N GLU A 623 9.19 -27.87 -8.80
CA GLU A 623 9.03 -28.91 -7.76
C GLU A 623 9.18 -30.35 -8.30
N ALA A 624 8.87 -30.57 -9.59
CA ALA A 624 9.05 -31.87 -10.24
C ALA A 624 10.51 -32.19 -10.63
N LEU A 625 11.41 -31.20 -10.58
CA LEU A 625 12.77 -31.30 -11.10
C LEU A 625 13.80 -31.31 -9.96
N ASN A 626 14.32 -32.50 -9.64
CA ASN A 626 15.40 -32.66 -8.66
C ASN A 626 16.72 -32.02 -9.11
N ALA A 627 16.94 -31.91 -10.43
CA ALA A 627 18.04 -31.18 -11.04
C ALA A 627 17.65 -30.63 -12.41
N PHE A 628 18.16 -29.45 -12.76
CA PHE A 628 17.91 -28.79 -14.04
C PHE A 628 19.01 -27.79 -14.35
N CYS A 629 19.13 -27.38 -15.62
CA CYS A 629 20.08 -26.38 -16.05
C CYS A 629 19.37 -25.08 -16.44
N LEU A 630 19.86 -23.96 -15.90
CA LEU A 630 19.39 -22.61 -16.26
C LEU A 630 20.17 -22.06 -17.47
N SER A 631 21.45 -22.41 -17.55
CA SER A 631 22.36 -22.09 -18.64
C SER A 631 23.42 -23.21 -18.76
N GLU A 632 24.33 -23.09 -19.73
CA GLU A 632 25.51 -23.98 -19.81
C GLU A 632 26.46 -23.77 -18.61
N SER A 633 26.45 -22.59 -17.99
CA SER A 633 27.30 -22.24 -16.85
C SER A 633 26.68 -22.58 -15.49
N ILE A 634 25.36 -22.75 -15.41
CA ILE A 634 24.64 -22.92 -14.15
C ILE A 634 23.61 -24.05 -14.27
N CYS A 635 23.92 -25.15 -13.62
CA CYS A 635 23.00 -26.23 -13.31
C CYS A 635 22.82 -26.35 -11.80
N ILE A 636 21.59 -26.66 -11.39
CA ILE A 636 21.14 -26.71 -10.00
C ILE A 636 20.73 -28.13 -9.65
N ILE A 637 21.17 -28.60 -8.48
CA ILE A 637 20.73 -29.86 -7.87
C ILE A 637 20.05 -29.52 -6.54
N GLN A 638 18.74 -29.74 -6.47
CA GLN A 638 17.94 -29.52 -5.26
C GLN A 638 18.04 -30.72 -4.31
N GLN A 639 17.94 -31.95 -4.83
CA GLN A 639 18.05 -33.18 -4.06
C GLN A 639 18.93 -34.19 -4.79
N ALA A 640 20.04 -34.63 -4.17
CA ALA A 640 20.99 -35.52 -4.84
C ALA A 640 20.54 -36.98 -4.94
N ALA A 641 19.45 -37.37 -4.26
CA ALA A 641 19.00 -38.77 -4.16
C ALA A 641 18.56 -39.40 -5.51
N TYR A 642 18.38 -38.60 -6.56
CA TYR A 642 17.81 -39.04 -7.85
C TYR A 642 18.58 -38.54 -9.08
N PHE A 643 19.83 -38.09 -8.92
CA PHE A 643 20.61 -37.59 -10.04
C PHE A 643 21.27 -38.73 -10.83
N GLU A 644 20.80 -38.99 -12.06
CA GLU A 644 21.48 -39.89 -13.00
C GLU A 644 22.55 -39.12 -13.80
N PRO A 645 23.86 -39.44 -13.68
CA PRO A 645 24.94 -38.72 -14.35
C PRO A 645 24.92 -38.74 -15.89
N LYS A 646 24.00 -39.50 -16.51
CA LYS A 646 23.97 -39.74 -17.95
C LYS A 646 23.26 -38.65 -18.75
N THR A 647 22.49 -37.76 -18.11
CA THR A 647 21.90 -36.59 -18.76
C THR A 647 22.78 -35.36 -18.50
N GLN A 648 23.84 -35.21 -19.30
CA GLN A 648 24.77 -34.05 -19.21
C GLN A 648 24.08 -32.71 -19.48
N SER A 649 22.93 -32.71 -20.15
CA SER A 649 21.97 -31.60 -20.18
C SER A 649 20.78 -31.99 -19.32
N GLY A 650 20.68 -31.43 -18.12
CA GLY A 650 19.44 -31.51 -17.35
C GLY A 650 18.28 -30.95 -18.18
N PRO A 651 17.03 -31.41 -17.93
CA PRO A 651 15.88 -30.85 -18.62
C PRO A 651 15.84 -29.33 -18.40
N LEU A 652 15.48 -28.59 -19.45
CA LEU A 652 15.15 -27.18 -19.30
C LEU A 652 13.84 -27.10 -18.52
N PRO A 653 13.74 -26.22 -17.51
CA PRO A 653 12.50 -26.07 -16.76
C PRO A 653 11.38 -25.62 -17.71
N GLU A 654 10.40 -26.50 -17.90
CA GLU A 654 9.20 -26.21 -18.67
C GLU A 654 8.37 -25.18 -17.91
N GLY A 655 8.07 -24.03 -18.53
CA GLY A 655 7.29 -22.94 -17.92
C GLY A 655 8.06 -21.64 -17.67
N PHE A 656 9.40 -21.69 -17.66
CA PHE A 656 10.22 -20.48 -17.61
C PHE A 656 10.39 -19.89 -19.01
N SER A 657 10.22 -18.58 -19.14
CA SER A 657 10.62 -17.88 -20.36
C SER A 657 12.16 -17.95 -20.52
N PRO A 658 12.69 -17.85 -21.76
CA PRO A 658 14.14 -17.80 -21.97
C PRO A 658 14.82 -16.68 -21.16
N GLU A 659 14.14 -15.53 -21.01
CA GLU A 659 14.61 -14.38 -20.25
C GLU A 659 14.68 -14.69 -18.75
N GLN A 660 13.62 -15.30 -18.19
CA GLN A 660 13.60 -15.74 -16.79
C GLN A 660 14.72 -16.74 -16.47
N ARG A 661 15.08 -17.64 -17.40
CA ARG A 661 16.21 -18.54 -17.18
C ARG A 661 17.53 -17.78 -17.07
N VAL A 662 17.76 -16.80 -17.95
CA VAL A 662 18.96 -15.96 -17.94
C VAL A 662 19.01 -15.08 -16.69
N GLU A 663 17.87 -14.52 -16.27
CA GLU A 663 17.76 -13.70 -15.07
C GLU A 663 18.03 -14.50 -13.79
N LEU A 664 17.44 -15.69 -13.66
CA LEU A 664 17.67 -16.57 -12.52
C LEU A 664 19.12 -17.07 -12.48
N ALA A 665 19.68 -17.41 -13.65
CA ALA A 665 21.09 -17.76 -13.76
C ALA A 665 21.97 -16.61 -13.27
N SER A 666 21.74 -15.39 -13.78
CA SER A 666 22.48 -14.19 -13.39
C SER A 666 22.36 -13.88 -11.90
N PHE A 667 21.18 -14.10 -11.30
CA PHE A 667 20.94 -13.93 -9.87
C PHE A 667 21.77 -14.91 -9.04
N VAL A 668 21.76 -16.20 -9.40
CA VAL A 668 22.56 -17.25 -8.75
C VAL A 668 24.06 -17.00 -8.91
N GLU A 669 24.51 -16.62 -10.10
CA GLU A 669 25.91 -16.25 -10.37
C GLU A 669 26.35 -15.04 -9.52
N ARG A 670 25.49 -14.03 -9.38
CA ARG A 670 25.76 -12.86 -8.52
C ARG A 670 25.90 -13.25 -7.06
N LEU A 671 25.02 -14.14 -6.58
CA LEU A 671 25.11 -14.69 -5.23
C LEU A 671 26.43 -15.45 -5.02
N ILE A 672 26.80 -16.30 -5.97
CA ILE A 672 28.03 -17.09 -5.92
C ILE A 672 29.27 -16.19 -5.92
N ARG A 673 29.36 -15.27 -6.87
CA ARG A 673 30.48 -14.33 -6.98
C ARG A 673 30.59 -13.47 -5.72
N GLY A 674 29.46 -13.06 -5.17
CA GLY A 674 29.40 -12.27 -3.95
C GLY A 674 30.00 -12.98 -2.75
N GLN A 675 29.60 -14.22 -2.52
CA GLN A 675 30.16 -15.06 -1.47
C GLN A 675 31.64 -15.44 -1.72
N GLU A 676 32.07 -15.60 -2.98
CA GLU A 676 33.50 -15.79 -3.30
C GLU A 676 34.35 -14.57 -2.96
N ILE A 677 33.85 -13.37 -3.27
CA ILE A 677 34.50 -12.11 -2.88
C ILE A 677 34.61 -12.05 -1.37
N GLU A 678 33.53 -12.37 -0.63
CA GLU A 678 33.54 -12.42 0.83
C GLU A 678 34.54 -13.45 1.38
N ALA A 679 34.61 -14.64 0.78
CA ALA A 679 35.53 -15.68 1.18
C ALA A 679 37.01 -15.28 0.99
N LYS A 680 37.30 -14.45 -0.02
CA LYS A 680 38.64 -13.90 -0.30
C LYS A 680 39.02 -12.75 0.65
N LYS A 681 38.07 -12.14 1.38
CA LYS A 681 38.38 -11.02 2.28
C LYS A 681 39.29 -11.44 3.42
N GLY A 682 40.36 -10.67 3.60
CA GLY A 682 41.31 -10.88 4.69
C GLY A 682 40.66 -10.70 6.08
N PRO A 683 41.29 -11.19 7.17
CA PRO A 683 40.79 -10.99 8.53
C PRO A 683 40.59 -9.49 8.87
N PHE A 684 41.47 -8.61 8.38
CA PHE A 684 41.38 -7.16 8.61
C PHE A 684 40.18 -6.52 7.89
N GLU A 685 39.92 -6.87 6.64
CA GLU A 685 38.76 -6.36 5.89
C GLU A 685 37.44 -6.80 6.54
N ARG A 686 37.37 -8.05 7.00
CA ARG A 686 36.22 -8.59 7.73
C ARG A 686 36.03 -7.91 9.08
N ALA A 687 37.11 -7.67 9.82
CA ALA A 687 37.07 -6.91 11.08
C ALA A 687 36.58 -5.47 10.85
N ASN A 688 37.10 -4.79 9.82
CA ASN A 688 36.63 -3.45 9.46
C ASN A 688 35.15 -3.43 9.08
N GLN A 689 34.68 -4.37 8.25
CA GLN A 689 33.26 -4.45 7.88
C GLN A 689 32.36 -4.74 9.09
N TRP A 690 32.81 -5.60 10.01
CA TRP A 690 32.10 -5.85 11.25
C TRP A 690 32.02 -4.59 12.14
N ILE A 691 33.11 -3.83 12.26
CA ILE A 691 33.14 -2.54 12.99
C ILE A 691 32.17 -1.54 12.35
N TRP A 692 32.20 -1.38 11.03
CA TRP A 692 31.29 -0.47 10.33
C TRP A 692 29.83 -0.86 10.50
N ARG A 693 29.49 -2.15 10.37
CA ARG A 693 28.12 -2.64 10.63
C ARG A 693 27.68 -2.35 12.06
N ARG A 694 28.52 -2.66 13.06
CA ARG A 694 28.25 -2.35 14.47
C ARG A 694 28.06 -0.86 14.71
N TRP A 695 28.81 -0.03 14.00
CA TRP A 695 28.70 1.43 14.10
C TRP A 695 27.41 1.94 13.47
N ASP A 696 27.03 1.42 12.30
CA ASP A 696 25.77 1.76 11.64
C ASP A 696 24.57 1.30 12.49
N GLU A 697 24.61 0.09 13.05
CA GLU A 697 23.63 -0.42 14.01
C GLU A 697 23.52 0.46 15.26
N ALA A 698 24.64 0.97 15.79
CA ALA A 698 24.67 1.87 16.94
C ALA A 698 24.24 3.31 16.63
N ARG A 699 24.32 3.74 15.36
CA ARG A 699 23.89 5.07 14.90
C ARG A 699 22.40 5.17 14.66
N ILE A 700 21.72 4.06 14.43
CA ILE A 700 20.26 4.03 14.50
C ILE A 700 19.95 4.26 15.98
N PRO A 701 19.46 5.45 16.40
CA PRO A 701 19.12 5.65 17.79
C PRO A 701 18.14 4.54 18.14
N SER A 702 18.53 3.68 19.09
CA SER A 702 17.65 2.64 19.62
C SER A 702 16.33 3.35 19.86
N LYS A 703 15.29 3.01 19.07
CA LYS A 703 13.99 3.66 19.14
C LYS A 703 13.71 3.87 20.62
N GLY A 704 13.75 5.12 21.07
CA GLY A 704 13.27 5.44 22.38
C GLY A 704 11.86 4.88 22.35
N VAL A 705 11.64 3.79 23.09
CA VAL A 705 10.31 3.28 23.33
C VAL A 705 9.63 4.46 24.02
N VAL A 706 8.95 5.28 23.23
CA VAL A 706 8.00 6.25 23.73
C VAL A 706 6.96 5.37 24.40
N ASN A 707 7.11 5.24 25.71
CA ASN A 707 6.21 4.48 26.54
C ASN A 707 4.84 5.15 26.37
N PRO A 708 3.84 4.54 25.68
CA PRO A 708 2.59 5.23 25.39
C PRO A 708 1.66 5.31 26.61
N LEU A 709 2.14 4.89 27.79
CA LEU A 709 1.36 4.88 29.03
C LEU A 709 2.09 5.73 30.07
N GLY A 710 1.77 7.02 30.01
CA GLY A 710 2.15 8.04 30.96
C GLY A 710 1.02 9.03 31.20
N ARG A 711 -0.23 8.56 31.24
CA ARG A 711 -1.36 9.13 32.01
C ARG A 711 -2.34 8.03 32.35
#